data_AF-A0A917JVR0-F1
#
_entry.id   AF-A0A917JVR0-F1
#
_cell.length_a   1.000
_cell.length_b   1.000
_cell.length_c   1.000
_cell.angle_alpha   90.00
_cell.angle_beta   90.00
_cell.angle_gamma   90.00
#
_symmetry.space_group_name_H-M   'P 1'
#
loop_
_entity.id
_entity.type
_entity.pdbx_description
1 polymer ?
#
loop_
_entity_poly.entity_id
_entity_poly.type
_entity_poly.pdbx_seq_one_letter_code
_entity_poly.pdbx_strand_id
1 'polypeptide(L)'
;MKKSNSLNHIYALLAAEPTTKPNHYLFLLGTDTKFTPRPSPAGVKEYVRGETLSYMAQVAVTALEEVAEQGEKDSVLSYSSDSVDVLNGPTTFGAEVGQRVAQAVFLALRAVASGKTTLDISAHSRGAVEAILVIHELKRIENALKEHPEKSLYNILLETPCKLTKTAFRTFFQDTRDASGANVELRQKLQTRLSQVKINAFLIDPVPGDTRYGVPGFGWHDPRFYLELPCDKIQLILSRDERTNCFFPIIPTGIHPIVLPGHHGTASGNLYSQQYQEVPTTIASRDTYHVQELVICKLLQFFHHTSATEGFSLPHLPLDLHHSELDRVVCEFLCLSEDERAFYILNLYQKIQENNGAYAWFQTSSYPWLGLASMNGQRYVHLRSSDYSSMAAITPAMNGDIVNTEHATLVVKDVIHIPNIQEAEPHTIVLAINDALTKVIAEMINPTESPSPLKSLLTDPKNSELFFEALSNLVDSVGQKYLSNHLTPESRMQLLEVLKAPFKTLETGIEELGINEENLAILKRCQGILQTGVKNTIEAHYRNILAQAEKIDAQITLYIKYPDSSLVLAEFQQAIECDPAFTEFSNALVSSDEKSLETFQTLLKEEIARIDASDRTSEEKEDLTKRLVDSSSLLNQYQDAKGLSIEQYLQTIEELHDKAFALKMNLSDLNKLTGAQALALNPHHLDLYSTRLLMLAGKFLKEINYDLRRTPEGVSEAFYRRIKALAIALGAPSPEVMDLTTRIQELEEEKTALETQHASLTSLNEHELSEKRVIETERTDLQRQLAHEKTRTKTLCGRYEIQCGNLIHNKLLPLSEQYLLHLWHKAKAINSSLSETPDFNQPLLEISQDFSQETQENYTKIKNKFDAVYRMKCDLEIDEVNPSDRLQGFMAALSTHETSLKTHRDASWKQYAKACLAAIAIIFTGIIPGLIGFATYSLATGRSPLFFTQSKGQRFVDDCRQQLIPACN
;
A
#
# COMPACT_ATOMS: atom_id res chain seq x y z
N MET A 1 -32.11 25.71 -26.18
CA MET A 1 -31.73 24.67 -27.14
C MET A 1 -31.70 23.33 -26.43
N LYS A 2 -32.20 22.23 -27.03
CA LYS A 2 -32.05 20.88 -26.45
C LYS A 2 -30.57 20.48 -26.40
N LYS A 3 -30.00 20.45 -25.20
CA LYS A 3 -28.61 20.05 -24.93
C LYS A 3 -28.44 18.55 -25.19
N SER A 4 -27.63 18.19 -26.17
CA SER A 4 -27.38 16.78 -26.53
C SER A 4 -26.54 16.06 -25.47
N ASN A 5 -27.00 14.88 -25.04
CA ASN A 5 -26.26 13.96 -24.17
C ASN A 5 -25.26 13.12 -24.97
N SER A 6 -24.25 13.77 -25.56
CA SER A 6 -23.22 13.11 -26.38
C SER A 6 -21.81 13.54 -25.99
N LEU A 7 -20.90 12.58 -25.77
CA LEU A 7 -19.49 12.87 -25.51
C LEU A 7 -18.80 13.52 -26.72
N ASN A 8 -19.26 13.25 -27.95
CA ASN A 8 -18.75 13.92 -29.15
C ASN A 8 -19.01 15.43 -29.11
N HIS A 9 -20.06 15.86 -28.43
CA HIS A 9 -20.36 17.27 -28.28
C HIS A 9 -19.38 17.99 -27.33
N ILE A 10 -18.86 17.31 -26.29
CA ILE A 10 -17.77 17.83 -25.46
C ILE A 10 -16.54 18.12 -26.34
N TYR A 11 -16.18 17.19 -27.21
CA TYR A 11 -15.05 17.37 -28.12
C TYR A 11 -15.27 18.49 -29.15
N ALA A 12 -16.48 18.63 -29.68
CA ALA A 12 -16.83 19.74 -30.56
C ALA A 12 -16.68 21.10 -29.85
N LEU A 13 -17.10 21.21 -28.58
CA LEU A 13 -16.93 22.42 -27.78
C LEU A 13 -15.45 22.73 -27.49
N LEU A 14 -14.64 21.70 -27.23
CA LEU A 14 -13.19 21.86 -27.02
C LEU A 14 -12.45 22.29 -28.30
N ALA A 15 -12.93 21.87 -29.47
CA ALA A 15 -12.38 22.28 -30.76
C ALA A 15 -12.78 23.71 -31.15
N ALA A 16 -13.90 24.21 -30.62
CA ALA A 16 -14.36 25.58 -30.84
C ALA A 16 -13.55 26.61 -30.01
N GLU A 17 -13.69 27.87 -30.39
CA GLU A 17 -13.19 28.99 -29.59
C GLU A 17 -13.92 29.07 -28.24
N PRO A 18 -13.21 29.40 -27.14
CA PRO A 18 -13.85 29.61 -25.84
C PRO A 18 -14.96 30.66 -25.90
N THR A 19 -16.06 30.42 -25.19
CA THR A 19 -17.11 31.42 -25.01
C THR A 19 -16.58 32.66 -24.26
N THR A 20 -17.13 33.82 -24.59
CA THR A 20 -16.85 35.09 -23.89
C THR A 20 -17.63 35.23 -22.57
N LYS A 21 -18.61 34.36 -22.31
CA LYS A 21 -19.40 34.35 -21.07
C LYS A 21 -18.74 33.42 -20.05
N PRO A 22 -18.04 33.89 -19.02
CA PRO A 22 -17.17 33.04 -18.20
C PRO A 22 -17.92 32.16 -17.19
N ASN A 23 -19.13 32.54 -16.78
CA ASN A 23 -19.86 31.90 -15.69
C ASN A 23 -20.83 30.82 -16.20
N HIS A 24 -21.04 29.78 -15.38
CA HIS A 24 -22.08 28.78 -15.55
C HIS A 24 -22.74 28.46 -14.20
N TYR A 25 -24.07 28.39 -14.17
CA TYR A 25 -24.89 28.16 -12.99
C TYR A 25 -25.65 26.85 -13.14
N LEU A 26 -25.40 25.91 -12.23
CA LEU A 26 -26.04 24.61 -12.21
C LEU A 26 -26.91 24.48 -10.95
N PHE A 27 -28.20 24.26 -11.14
CA PHE A 27 -29.19 24.14 -10.06
C PHE A 27 -29.66 22.69 -9.93
N LEU A 28 -29.51 22.09 -8.74
CA LEU A 28 -29.95 20.72 -8.46
C LEU A 28 -31.09 20.76 -7.43
N LEU A 29 -32.30 20.40 -7.86
CA LEU A 29 -33.50 20.48 -7.03
C LEU A 29 -33.60 19.29 -6.06
N GLY A 30 -34.35 19.48 -4.98
CA GLY A 30 -34.55 18.49 -3.92
C GLY A 30 -35.47 17.33 -4.29
N THR A 31 -35.61 16.36 -3.38
CA THR A 31 -36.50 15.20 -3.55
C THR A 31 -37.91 15.61 -3.97
N ASP A 32 -38.45 14.96 -4.99
CA ASP A 32 -39.77 15.23 -5.60
C ASP A 32 -40.00 16.70 -6.03
N THR A 33 -38.95 17.51 -6.07
CA THR A 33 -39.00 18.92 -6.47
C THR A 33 -38.76 19.02 -7.97
N LYS A 34 -39.67 19.71 -8.66
CA LYS A 34 -39.59 19.99 -10.10
C LYS A 34 -39.45 21.48 -10.33
N PHE A 35 -38.85 21.84 -11.47
CA PHE A 35 -38.73 23.23 -11.88
C PHE A 35 -40.11 23.89 -11.90
N THR A 36 -40.23 24.96 -11.11
CA THR A 36 -41.49 25.67 -10.86
C THR A 36 -41.41 27.06 -11.47
N PRO A 37 -41.90 27.26 -12.71
CA PRO A 37 -41.70 28.52 -13.46
C PRO A 37 -42.56 29.69 -12.95
N ARG A 38 -43.57 29.40 -12.13
CA ARG A 38 -44.51 30.37 -11.58
C ARG A 38 -44.87 29.96 -10.15
N PRO A 39 -45.26 30.90 -9.27
CA PRO A 39 -45.83 30.56 -7.98
C PRO A 39 -47.04 29.63 -8.14
N SER A 40 -47.32 28.83 -7.11
CA SER A 40 -48.46 27.93 -7.17
C SER A 40 -49.79 28.69 -7.30
N PRO A 41 -50.78 28.09 -7.99
CA PRO A 41 -52.10 28.69 -8.11
C PRO A 41 -52.74 28.95 -6.75
N ALA A 42 -53.62 29.95 -6.68
CA ALA A 42 -54.37 30.26 -5.46
C ALA A 42 -55.09 29.02 -4.91
N GLY A 43 -54.92 28.76 -3.61
CA GLY A 43 -55.48 27.58 -2.93
C GLY A 43 -54.58 26.35 -2.91
N VAL A 44 -53.48 26.33 -3.68
CA VAL A 44 -52.43 25.30 -3.58
C VAL A 44 -51.35 25.81 -2.63
N LYS A 45 -51.05 25.04 -1.57
CA LYS A 45 -50.15 25.44 -0.49
C LYS A 45 -48.66 25.20 -0.79
N GLU A 46 -48.35 24.39 -1.79
CA GLU A 46 -46.98 24.14 -2.21
C GLU A 46 -46.41 25.43 -2.82
N TYR A 47 -45.18 25.85 -2.50
CA TYR A 47 -44.48 26.97 -3.16
C TYR A 47 -45.35 28.20 -3.53
N VAL A 48 -46.12 28.74 -2.57
CA VAL A 48 -47.07 29.85 -2.79
C VAL A 48 -46.42 31.09 -3.39
N ARG A 49 -45.13 31.32 -3.10
CA ARG A 49 -44.32 32.42 -3.66
C ARG A 49 -43.39 31.96 -4.80
N GLY A 50 -43.35 30.66 -5.09
CA GLY A 50 -42.38 30.01 -5.97
C GLY A 50 -41.32 29.21 -5.21
N GLU A 51 -40.74 28.22 -5.89
CA GLU A 51 -39.61 27.43 -5.38
C GLU A 51 -38.31 28.20 -5.57
N THR A 52 -37.50 28.28 -4.51
CA THR A 52 -36.34 29.18 -4.42
C THR A 52 -35.32 28.99 -5.54
N LEU A 53 -34.89 27.76 -5.84
CA LEU A 53 -33.84 27.52 -6.83
C LEU A 53 -34.36 27.67 -8.27
N SER A 54 -35.60 27.29 -8.53
CA SER A 54 -36.31 27.51 -9.80
C SER A 54 -36.42 29.00 -10.11
N TYR A 55 -36.78 29.81 -9.11
CA TYR A 55 -36.83 31.26 -9.23
C TYR A 55 -35.44 31.85 -9.49
N MET A 56 -34.43 31.45 -8.70
CA MET A 56 -33.06 31.96 -8.88
C MET A 56 -32.42 31.58 -10.22
N ALA A 57 -32.78 30.44 -10.80
CA ALA A 57 -32.36 30.09 -12.15
C ALA A 57 -32.92 31.06 -13.21
N GLN A 58 -34.17 31.51 -13.06
CA GLN A 58 -34.78 32.51 -13.94
C GLN A 58 -34.12 33.89 -13.77
N VAL A 59 -33.79 34.27 -12.52
CA VAL A 59 -33.02 35.49 -12.22
C VAL A 59 -31.65 35.45 -12.89
N ALA A 60 -30.92 34.33 -12.80
CA ALA A 60 -29.62 34.16 -13.44
C ALA A 60 -29.68 34.25 -14.97
N VAL A 61 -30.67 33.62 -15.60
CA VAL A 61 -30.89 33.74 -17.06
C VAL A 61 -31.14 35.20 -17.45
N THR A 62 -31.95 35.92 -16.67
CA THR A 62 -32.26 37.33 -16.92
C THR A 62 -31.03 38.22 -16.76
N ALA A 63 -30.24 37.99 -15.70
CA ALA A 63 -28.98 38.70 -15.45
C ALA A 63 -27.96 38.53 -16.58
N LEU A 64 -27.96 37.37 -17.24
CA LEU A 64 -27.04 37.05 -18.34
C LEU A 64 -27.55 37.42 -19.73
N GLU A 65 -28.76 38.00 -19.81
CA GLU A 65 -29.47 38.31 -21.06
C GLU A 65 -29.56 37.08 -21.99
N GLU A 66 -29.88 35.93 -21.41
CA GLU A 66 -29.97 34.67 -22.14
C GLU A 66 -31.42 34.26 -22.42
N VAL A 67 -31.59 33.47 -23.49
CA VAL A 67 -32.86 32.80 -23.78
C VAL A 67 -32.77 31.39 -23.23
N ALA A 68 -33.73 31.03 -22.40
CA ALA A 68 -33.85 29.69 -21.85
C ALA A 68 -35.02 28.92 -22.46
N GLU A 69 -34.89 27.59 -22.43
CA GLU A 69 -35.94 26.64 -22.81
C GLU A 69 -36.30 25.77 -21.62
N GLN A 70 -37.60 25.53 -21.44
CA GLN A 70 -38.09 24.49 -20.54
C GLN A 70 -37.98 23.12 -21.22
N GLY A 71 -37.50 22.15 -20.47
CA GLY A 71 -37.42 20.76 -20.89
C GLY A 71 -38.79 20.11 -21.05
N GLU A 72 -38.79 18.87 -21.55
CA GLU A 72 -40.00 18.06 -21.59
C GLU A 72 -40.52 17.79 -20.17
N LYS A 73 -41.83 17.57 -20.03
CA LYS A 73 -42.41 17.23 -18.73
C LYS A 73 -41.69 15.99 -18.16
N ASP A 74 -41.27 16.09 -16.91
CA ASP A 74 -40.55 15.02 -16.18
C ASP A 74 -39.13 14.71 -16.70
N SER A 75 -38.57 15.52 -17.61
CA SER A 75 -37.15 15.37 -17.99
C SER A 75 -36.22 15.73 -16.82
N VAL A 76 -35.05 15.09 -16.78
CA VAL A 76 -34.03 15.37 -15.77
C VAL A 76 -33.54 16.81 -15.89
N LEU A 77 -33.12 17.23 -17.09
CA LEU A 77 -32.83 18.63 -17.40
C LEU A 77 -34.14 19.35 -17.73
N SER A 78 -34.61 20.20 -16.83
CA SER A 78 -35.95 20.78 -16.86
C SER A 78 -35.99 22.26 -17.28
N TYR A 79 -34.88 22.96 -17.16
CA TYR A 79 -34.74 24.34 -17.66
C TYR A 79 -33.28 24.58 -18.04
N SER A 80 -33.03 25.20 -19.20
CA SER A 80 -31.66 25.43 -19.67
C SER A 80 -31.51 26.64 -20.59
N SER A 81 -30.40 27.36 -20.43
CA SER A 81 -29.86 28.37 -21.35
C SER A 81 -28.41 28.00 -21.71
N ASP A 82 -27.64 28.90 -22.33
CA ASP A 82 -26.21 28.67 -22.60
C ASP A 82 -25.38 28.52 -21.31
N SER A 83 -25.74 29.28 -20.26
CA SER A 83 -25.00 29.37 -19.02
C SER A 83 -25.75 28.88 -17.78
N VAL A 84 -27.04 28.55 -17.89
CA VAL A 84 -27.86 28.08 -16.76
C VAL A 84 -28.43 26.70 -17.07
N ASP A 85 -28.39 25.79 -16.10
CA ASP A 85 -29.03 24.46 -16.18
C ASP A 85 -29.73 24.14 -14.86
N VAL A 86 -30.96 23.63 -14.93
CA VAL A 86 -31.74 23.16 -13.77
C VAL A 86 -32.07 21.69 -13.94
N LEU A 87 -31.73 20.90 -12.93
CA LEU A 87 -32.07 19.49 -12.85
C LEU A 87 -33.20 19.25 -11.86
N ASN A 88 -34.26 18.58 -12.31
CA ASN A 88 -35.30 18.07 -11.43
C ASN A 88 -34.72 17.03 -10.46
N GLY A 89 -35.23 17.04 -9.23
CA GLY A 89 -34.75 16.13 -8.20
C GLY A 89 -35.12 14.66 -8.47
N PRO A 90 -34.54 13.75 -7.66
CA PRO A 90 -34.93 12.34 -7.66
C PRO A 90 -36.28 12.13 -6.96
N THR A 91 -36.88 10.96 -7.14
CA THR A 91 -38.10 10.59 -6.40
C THR A 91 -37.81 10.28 -4.93
N THR A 92 -38.83 10.18 -4.08
CA THR A 92 -38.68 9.74 -2.66
C THR A 92 -37.86 8.46 -2.49
N PHE A 93 -37.90 7.51 -3.43
CA PHE A 93 -37.09 6.28 -3.36
C PHE A 93 -35.64 6.44 -3.84
N GLY A 94 -35.30 7.56 -4.48
CA GLY A 94 -33.91 7.88 -4.82
C GLY A 94 -33.24 6.93 -5.82
N ALA A 95 -33.98 6.05 -6.50
CA ALA A 95 -33.41 5.11 -7.46
C ALA A 95 -32.69 5.83 -8.62
N GLU A 96 -33.05 7.08 -8.88
CA GLU A 96 -32.54 7.88 -9.98
C GLU A 96 -31.39 8.83 -9.59
N VAL A 97 -30.89 8.82 -8.35
CA VAL A 97 -29.80 9.73 -7.91
C VAL A 97 -28.56 9.61 -8.80
N GLY A 98 -28.21 8.37 -9.22
CA GLY A 98 -27.11 8.14 -10.15
C GLY A 98 -27.31 8.82 -11.51
N GLN A 99 -28.56 8.93 -11.97
CA GLN A 99 -28.92 9.62 -13.20
C GLN A 99 -28.74 11.14 -13.07
N ARG A 100 -29.10 11.72 -11.92
CA ARG A 100 -28.94 13.17 -11.65
C ARG A 100 -27.48 13.54 -11.56
N VAL A 101 -26.69 12.78 -10.80
CA VAL A 101 -25.23 12.95 -10.71
C VAL A 101 -24.58 12.84 -12.08
N ALA A 102 -24.93 11.81 -12.88
CA ALA A 102 -24.36 11.63 -14.21
C ALA A 102 -24.70 12.79 -15.16
N GLN A 103 -25.94 13.30 -15.11
CA GLN A 103 -26.37 14.44 -15.93
C GLN A 103 -25.67 15.73 -15.51
N ALA A 104 -25.56 15.98 -14.20
CA ALA A 104 -24.89 17.14 -13.64
C ALA A 104 -23.39 17.17 -13.99
N VAL A 105 -22.68 16.03 -13.82
CA VAL A 105 -21.28 15.89 -14.23
C VAL A 105 -21.12 16.20 -15.72
N PHE A 106 -22.00 15.65 -16.57
CA PHE A 106 -21.94 15.90 -18.00
C PHE A 106 -22.16 17.38 -18.37
N LEU A 107 -23.12 18.06 -17.74
CA LEU A 107 -23.37 19.48 -17.96
C LEU A 107 -22.20 20.35 -17.51
N ALA A 108 -21.61 20.04 -16.34
CA ALA A 108 -20.39 20.70 -15.86
C ALA A 108 -19.21 20.49 -16.83
N LEU A 109 -18.98 19.27 -17.30
CA LEU A 109 -17.94 19.00 -18.31
C LEU A 109 -18.18 19.77 -19.61
N ARG A 110 -19.44 19.90 -20.06
CA ARG A 110 -19.79 20.71 -21.22
C ARG A 110 -19.54 22.20 -21.01
N ALA A 111 -19.89 22.73 -19.84
CA ALA A 111 -19.61 24.11 -19.47
C ALA A 111 -18.10 24.39 -19.56
N VAL A 112 -17.28 23.57 -18.90
CA VAL A 112 -15.81 23.69 -18.94
C VAL A 112 -15.27 23.50 -20.37
N ALA A 113 -15.80 22.53 -21.12
CA ALA A 113 -15.46 22.31 -22.52
C ALA A 113 -15.82 23.48 -23.44
N SER A 114 -16.83 24.29 -23.10
CA SER A 114 -17.17 25.51 -23.85
C SER A 114 -16.27 26.71 -23.50
N GLY A 115 -15.45 26.60 -22.46
CA GLY A 115 -14.52 27.67 -22.02
C GLY A 115 -15.01 28.46 -20.80
N LYS A 116 -16.03 27.98 -20.08
CA LYS A 116 -16.44 28.56 -18.79
C LYS A 116 -15.31 28.44 -17.77
N THR A 117 -15.06 29.51 -17.02
CA THR A 117 -14.00 29.60 -16.01
C THR A 117 -14.53 29.60 -14.58
N THR A 118 -15.84 29.76 -14.40
CA THR A 118 -16.53 29.65 -13.10
C THR A 118 -17.74 28.74 -13.24
N LEU A 119 -17.88 27.80 -12.30
CA LEU A 119 -19.01 26.89 -12.15
C LEU A 119 -19.62 27.05 -10.76
N ASP A 120 -20.80 27.65 -10.69
CA ASP A 120 -21.56 27.82 -9.45
C ASP A 120 -22.65 26.74 -9.37
N ILE A 121 -22.58 25.88 -8.35
CA ILE A 121 -23.51 24.77 -8.13
C ILE A 121 -24.40 25.11 -6.93
N SER A 122 -25.68 25.38 -7.17
CA SER A 122 -26.67 25.67 -6.12
C SER A 122 -27.66 24.54 -5.98
N ALA A 123 -27.88 24.05 -4.76
CA ALA A 123 -28.62 22.81 -4.60
C ALA A 123 -29.37 22.70 -3.27
N HIS A 124 -30.47 21.94 -3.24
CA HIS A 124 -31.28 21.71 -2.04
C HIS A 124 -31.50 20.22 -1.78
N SER A 125 -31.57 19.81 -0.51
CA SER A 125 -31.97 18.45 -0.11
C SER A 125 -31.09 17.37 -0.74
N ARG A 126 -31.69 16.32 -1.32
CA ARG A 126 -30.95 15.29 -2.08
C ARG A 126 -30.17 15.87 -3.26
N GLY A 127 -30.66 16.93 -3.91
CA GLY A 127 -29.91 17.66 -4.94
C GLY A 127 -28.59 18.22 -4.39
N ALA A 128 -28.57 18.66 -3.13
CA ALA A 128 -27.33 19.13 -2.48
C ALA A 128 -26.37 17.98 -2.16
N VAL A 129 -26.88 16.78 -1.89
CA VAL A 129 -26.04 15.56 -1.76
C VAL A 129 -25.48 15.14 -3.12
N GLU A 130 -26.30 15.22 -4.18
CA GLU A 130 -25.84 15.00 -5.55
C GLU A 130 -24.74 16.00 -5.93
N ALA A 131 -24.89 17.28 -5.56
CA ALA A 131 -23.87 18.31 -5.78
C ALA A 131 -22.53 17.98 -5.11
N ILE A 132 -22.54 17.49 -3.86
CA ILE A 132 -21.32 17.02 -3.18
C ILE A 132 -20.60 15.97 -4.04
N LEU A 133 -21.33 14.99 -4.57
CA LEU A 133 -20.71 13.96 -5.41
C LEU A 133 -20.27 14.47 -6.78
N VAL A 134 -21.03 15.38 -7.40
CA VAL A 134 -20.65 16.01 -8.67
C VAL A 134 -19.30 16.69 -8.53
N ILE A 135 -19.09 17.45 -7.46
CA ILE A 135 -17.81 18.15 -7.19
C ILE A 135 -16.66 17.14 -7.04
N HIS A 136 -16.85 16.07 -6.26
CA HIS A 136 -15.85 15.01 -6.15
C HIS A 136 -15.59 14.26 -7.47
N GLU A 137 -16.61 14.01 -8.28
CA GLU A 137 -16.45 13.39 -9.60
C GLU A 137 -15.67 14.29 -10.55
N LEU A 138 -15.92 15.61 -10.57
CA LEU A 138 -15.15 16.54 -11.38
C LEU A 138 -13.67 16.51 -11.02
N LYS A 139 -13.34 16.49 -9.71
CA LYS A 139 -11.95 16.37 -9.26
C LYS A 139 -11.32 15.03 -9.64
N ARG A 140 -12.06 13.92 -9.49
CA ARG A 140 -11.60 12.58 -9.90
C ARG A 140 -11.33 12.53 -11.40
N ILE A 141 -12.21 13.09 -12.22
CA ILE A 141 -12.07 13.12 -13.69
C ILE A 141 -10.87 13.97 -14.09
N GLU A 142 -10.66 15.13 -13.47
CA GLU A 142 -9.47 15.96 -13.67
C GLU A 142 -8.18 15.16 -13.41
N ASN A 143 -8.10 14.47 -12.26
CA ASN A 143 -6.94 13.66 -11.89
C ASN A 143 -6.73 12.49 -12.87
N ALA A 144 -7.80 11.78 -13.23
CA ALA A 144 -7.73 10.66 -14.16
C ALA A 144 -7.29 11.11 -15.57
N LEU A 145 -7.75 12.27 -16.06
CA LEU A 145 -7.29 12.83 -17.34
C LEU A 145 -5.83 13.29 -17.28
N LYS A 146 -5.35 13.72 -16.12
CA LYS A 146 -3.95 14.11 -15.90
C LYS A 146 -3.02 12.90 -15.89
N GLU A 147 -3.42 11.80 -15.23
CA GLU A 147 -2.64 10.57 -15.10
C GLU A 147 -2.70 9.70 -16.35
N HIS A 148 -3.86 9.65 -17.02
CA HIS A 148 -4.15 8.76 -18.14
C HIS A 148 -4.81 9.48 -19.33
N PRO A 149 -4.15 10.45 -19.97
CA PRO A 149 -4.73 11.23 -21.08
C PRO A 149 -5.08 10.39 -22.33
N GLU A 150 -4.47 9.21 -22.49
CA GLU A 150 -4.73 8.25 -23.56
C GLU A 150 -6.07 7.51 -23.42
N LYS A 151 -6.58 7.43 -22.18
CA LYS A 151 -7.81 6.73 -21.84
C LYS A 151 -9.02 7.52 -22.31
N SER A 152 -10.00 6.84 -22.90
CA SER A 152 -11.22 7.52 -23.37
C SER A 152 -12.01 8.13 -22.21
N LEU A 153 -12.69 9.25 -22.47
CA LEU A 153 -13.50 9.94 -21.46
C LEU A 153 -14.62 9.02 -20.97
N TYR A 154 -15.23 8.23 -21.86
CA TYR A 154 -16.21 7.22 -21.48
C TYR A 154 -15.66 6.25 -20.43
N ASN A 155 -14.46 5.71 -20.62
CA ASN A 155 -13.87 4.77 -19.67
C ASN A 155 -13.53 5.44 -18.33
N ILE A 156 -13.06 6.70 -18.35
CA ILE A 156 -12.82 7.49 -17.13
C ILE A 156 -14.13 7.72 -16.36
N LEU A 157 -15.24 8.00 -17.05
CA LEU A 157 -16.55 8.17 -16.41
C LEU A 157 -17.04 6.87 -15.75
N LEU A 158 -16.79 5.71 -16.37
CA LEU A 158 -17.15 4.40 -15.81
C LEU A 158 -16.33 3.96 -14.59
N GLU A 159 -15.29 4.72 -14.24
CA GLU A 159 -14.46 4.50 -13.04
C GLU A 159 -14.96 5.25 -11.81
N THR A 160 -16.12 5.88 -11.89
CA THR A 160 -16.80 6.36 -10.68
C THR A 160 -16.97 5.22 -9.67
N PRO A 161 -16.68 5.46 -8.38
CA PRO A 161 -16.87 4.46 -7.32
C PRO A 161 -18.35 4.20 -7.02
N CYS A 162 -19.27 5.10 -7.41
CA CYS A 162 -20.70 4.94 -7.16
C CYS A 162 -21.35 4.03 -8.22
N LYS A 163 -21.91 2.89 -7.78
CA LYS A 163 -22.56 1.90 -8.66
C LYS A 163 -23.76 2.48 -9.44
N LEU A 164 -24.55 3.36 -8.81
CA LEU A 164 -25.71 4.01 -9.44
C LEU A 164 -25.26 4.96 -10.56
N THR A 165 -24.29 5.83 -10.28
CA THR A 165 -23.72 6.76 -11.26
C THR A 165 -23.03 6.02 -12.40
N LYS A 166 -22.31 4.93 -12.11
CA LYS A 166 -21.69 4.08 -13.12
C LYS A 166 -22.72 3.49 -14.09
N THR A 167 -23.83 2.97 -13.56
CA THR A 167 -24.93 2.45 -14.38
C THR A 167 -25.54 3.57 -15.23
N ALA A 168 -25.79 4.74 -14.65
CA ALA A 168 -26.31 5.89 -15.38
C ALA A 168 -25.38 6.33 -16.52
N PHE A 169 -24.07 6.42 -16.30
CA PHE A 169 -23.10 6.76 -17.36
C PHE A 169 -23.09 5.75 -18.49
N ARG A 170 -23.16 4.44 -18.20
CA ARG A 170 -23.26 3.40 -19.24
C ARG A 170 -24.48 3.65 -20.12
N THR A 171 -25.63 3.89 -19.51
CA THR A 171 -26.89 4.12 -20.23
C THR A 171 -26.85 5.42 -21.02
N PHE A 172 -26.37 6.51 -20.43
CA PHE A 172 -26.34 7.83 -21.07
C PHE A 172 -25.43 7.91 -22.29
N PHE A 173 -24.29 7.22 -22.27
CA PHE A 173 -23.28 7.35 -23.33
C PHE A 173 -23.07 6.07 -24.14
N GLN A 174 -24.01 5.11 -24.05
CA GLN A 174 -23.91 3.82 -24.76
C GLN A 174 -23.65 3.99 -26.26
N ASP A 175 -24.32 4.96 -26.89
CA ASP A 175 -24.27 5.21 -28.33
C ASP A 175 -23.27 6.31 -28.73
N THR A 176 -22.61 6.94 -27.76
CA THR A 176 -21.70 8.08 -27.99
C THR A 176 -20.33 7.84 -27.37
N ARG A 177 -19.88 6.59 -27.33
CA ARG A 177 -18.57 6.20 -26.78
C ARG A 177 -17.46 6.80 -27.63
N ASP A 178 -16.48 7.40 -26.98
CA ASP A 178 -15.27 7.88 -27.63
C ASP A 178 -14.19 6.79 -27.68
N ALA A 179 -13.40 6.78 -28.76
CA ALA A 179 -12.38 5.76 -28.99
C ALA A 179 -11.10 6.05 -28.19
N SER A 180 -10.51 5.02 -27.58
CA SER A 180 -9.20 5.09 -26.93
C SER A 180 -8.12 5.52 -27.93
N GLY A 181 -7.25 6.45 -27.55
CA GLY A 181 -6.18 6.98 -28.41
C GLY A 181 -6.56 8.07 -29.43
N ALA A 182 -7.84 8.27 -29.74
CA ALA A 182 -8.33 9.44 -30.48
C ALA A 182 -8.59 10.61 -29.52
N ASN A 183 -8.53 11.89 -29.95
CA ASN A 183 -8.84 13.08 -29.14
C ASN A 183 -7.97 13.31 -27.87
N VAL A 184 -6.74 12.77 -27.82
CA VAL A 184 -5.82 12.94 -26.68
C VAL A 184 -5.56 14.42 -26.39
N GLU A 185 -5.27 15.22 -27.41
CA GLU A 185 -5.06 16.67 -27.27
C GLU A 185 -6.29 17.40 -26.71
N LEU A 186 -7.49 17.02 -27.15
CA LEU A 186 -8.74 17.60 -26.64
C LEU A 186 -8.99 17.19 -25.19
N ARG A 187 -8.66 15.96 -24.79
CA ARG A 187 -8.73 15.52 -23.38
C ARG A 187 -7.73 16.27 -22.50
N GLN A 188 -6.51 16.51 -22.97
CA GLN A 188 -5.54 17.35 -22.28
C GLN A 188 -6.02 18.79 -22.16
N LYS A 189 -6.67 19.32 -23.21
CA LYS A 189 -7.32 20.65 -23.18
C LYS A 189 -8.45 20.69 -22.16
N LEU A 190 -9.28 19.64 -22.08
CA LEU A 190 -10.33 19.52 -21.06
C LEU A 190 -9.74 19.47 -19.65
N GLN A 191 -8.69 18.67 -19.43
CA GLN A 191 -7.98 18.59 -18.15
C GLN A 191 -7.42 19.96 -17.75
N THR A 192 -6.79 20.68 -18.67
CA THR A 192 -6.24 22.01 -18.41
C THR A 192 -7.34 22.96 -17.96
N ARG A 193 -8.48 22.98 -18.66
CA ARG A 193 -9.63 23.81 -18.29
C ARG A 193 -10.26 23.39 -16.95
N LEU A 194 -10.36 22.08 -16.68
CA LEU A 194 -10.82 21.57 -15.38
C LEU A 194 -9.89 21.96 -14.22
N SER A 195 -8.58 22.05 -14.46
CA SER A 195 -7.64 22.49 -13.41
C SER A 195 -7.66 24.01 -13.15
N GLN A 196 -8.30 24.78 -14.04
CA GLN A 196 -8.36 26.25 -13.99
C GLN A 196 -9.76 26.78 -13.63
N VAL A 197 -10.81 25.98 -13.82
CA VAL A 197 -12.17 26.39 -13.50
C VAL A 197 -12.32 26.53 -11.99
N LYS A 198 -12.92 27.65 -11.55
CA LYS A 198 -13.35 27.81 -10.16
C LYS A 198 -14.67 27.10 -9.95
N ILE A 199 -14.75 26.21 -8.98
CA ILE A 199 -15.96 25.48 -8.62
C ILE A 199 -16.45 26.01 -7.28
N ASN A 200 -17.67 26.53 -7.24
CA ASN A 200 -18.27 27.03 -6.00
C ASN A 200 -19.60 26.33 -5.72
N ALA A 201 -19.94 26.18 -4.44
CA ALA A 201 -21.12 25.45 -4.00
C ALA A 201 -21.98 26.25 -3.02
N PHE A 202 -23.28 26.35 -3.30
CA PHE A 202 -24.29 26.85 -2.37
C PHE A 202 -25.27 25.74 -2.04
N LEU A 203 -25.12 25.13 -0.87
CA LEU A 203 -25.84 23.92 -0.48
C LEU A 203 -26.88 24.24 0.59
N ILE A 204 -28.12 23.83 0.36
CA ILE A 204 -29.24 24.02 1.28
C ILE A 204 -29.66 22.64 1.81
N ASP A 205 -29.40 22.42 3.09
CA ASP A 205 -29.87 21.29 3.89
C ASP A 205 -29.67 19.92 3.21
N PRO A 206 -28.41 19.51 2.93
CA PRO A 206 -28.08 18.32 2.16
C PRO A 206 -28.47 17.03 2.89
N VAL A 207 -29.63 16.48 2.56
CA VAL A 207 -30.19 15.29 3.20
C VAL A 207 -30.06 14.10 2.25
N PRO A 208 -29.25 13.07 2.57
CA PRO A 208 -29.09 11.89 1.72
C PRO A 208 -30.32 10.95 1.79
N GLY A 209 -31.28 11.28 2.65
CA GLY A 209 -32.17 10.32 3.26
C GLY A 209 -31.39 9.49 4.28
N ASP A 210 -32.11 8.90 5.21
CA ASP A 210 -31.54 7.92 6.12
C ASP A 210 -32.31 6.63 5.96
N THR A 211 -31.71 5.52 6.39
CA THR A 211 -32.48 4.29 6.54
C THR A 211 -33.44 4.52 7.71
N ARG A 212 -34.66 5.01 7.43
CA ARG A 212 -35.72 4.83 8.41
C ARG A 212 -35.77 3.35 8.62
N TYR A 213 -35.44 2.94 9.84
CA TYR A 213 -35.64 1.58 10.26
C TYR A 213 -34.82 0.54 9.53
N GLY A 214 -33.82 0.97 8.75
CA GLY A 214 -32.92 0.04 8.09
C GLY A 214 -33.21 -0.52 6.77
N VAL A 215 -34.29 -0.04 6.19
CA VAL A 215 -34.67 -0.46 4.87
C VAL A 215 -33.71 0.27 3.95
N PRO A 216 -32.83 -0.42 3.23
CA PRO A 216 -31.94 0.27 2.31
C PRO A 216 -32.77 0.95 1.24
N GLY A 217 -32.17 1.84 0.48
CA GLY A 217 -32.84 2.55 -0.60
C GLY A 217 -33.74 3.71 -0.17
N PHE A 218 -34.03 3.89 1.13
CA PHE A 218 -34.56 5.17 1.64
C PHE A 218 -33.45 6.17 1.97
N GLY A 219 -32.29 5.66 2.38
CA GLY A 219 -31.06 6.41 2.58
C GLY A 219 -30.00 6.04 1.55
N TRP A 220 -29.21 7.03 1.15
CA TRP A 220 -28.04 6.85 0.31
C TRP A 220 -26.79 6.96 1.17
N HIS A 221 -25.83 6.04 0.99
CA HIS A 221 -24.52 6.10 1.64
C HIS A 221 -23.41 6.18 0.60
N ASP A 222 -22.52 7.14 0.75
CA ASP A 222 -21.28 7.27 0.01
C ASP A 222 -20.23 7.90 0.93
N PRO A 223 -19.03 7.31 1.11
CA PRO A 223 -18.00 7.86 2.00
C PRO A 223 -17.61 9.30 1.66
N ARG A 224 -17.78 9.72 0.40
CA ARG A 224 -17.40 11.04 -0.07
C ARG A 224 -18.26 12.16 0.49
N PHE A 225 -19.45 11.86 1.04
CA PHE A 225 -20.28 12.85 1.72
C PHE A 225 -19.57 13.60 2.84
N TYR A 226 -18.60 12.93 3.46
CA TYR A 226 -17.96 13.40 4.66
C TYR A 226 -16.55 13.95 4.41
N LEU A 227 -16.04 13.82 3.19
CA LEU A 227 -14.72 14.32 2.81
C LEU A 227 -14.75 15.85 2.66
N GLU A 228 -13.56 16.46 2.67
CA GLU A 228 -13.42 17.86 2.30
C GLU A 228 -13.85 18.06 0.83
N LEU A 229 -14.72 19.04 0.56
CA LEU A 229 -15.20 19.31 -0.79
C LEU A 229 -14.12 20.04 -1.61
N PRO A 230 -13.70 19.51 -2.77
CA PRO A 230 -12.70 20.15 -3.62
C PRO A 230 -13.33 21.30 -4.43
N CYS A 231 -13.63 22.40 -3.73
CA CYS A 231 -14.24 23.61 -4.29
C CYS A 231 -13.53 24.88 -3.76
N ASP A 232 -13.62 25.98 -4.49
CA ASP A 232 -12.98 27.25 -4.17
C ASP A 232 -13.74 28.05 -3.10
N LYS A 233 -15.08 28.07 -3.19
CA LYS A 233 -15.97 28.70 -2.22
C LYS A 233 -17.17 27.81 -1.93
N ILE A 234 -17.57 27.74 -0.67
CA ILE A 234 -18.74 27.00 -0.24
C ILE A 234 -19.55 27.76 0.80
N GLN A 235 -20.87 27.71 0.64
CA GLN A 235 -21.82 28.12 1.66
C GLN A 235 -22.83 27.00 1.91
N LEU A 236 -22.93 26.56 3.15
CA LEU A 236 -23.85 25.51 3.59
C LEU A 236 -24.90 26.10 4.53
N ILE A 237 -26.17 25.89 4.23
CA ILE A 237 -27.30 26.29 5.07
C ILE A 237 -27.98 25.04 5.64
N LEU A 238 -28.30 25.03 6.94
CA LEU A 238 -29.04 23.95 7.58
C LEU A 238 -30.32 24.47 8.26
N SER A 239 -31.35 23.63 8.27
CA SER A 239 -32.65 23.96 8.89
C SER A 239 -32.68 23.59 10.38
N ARG A 240 -32.87 24.57 11.26
CA ARG A 240 -32.80 24.37 12.72
C ARG A 240 -33.93 23.49 13.25
N ASP A 241 -35.15 23.70 12.74
CA ASP A 241 -36.40 23.23 13.34
C ASP A 241 -36.98 21.99 12.66
N GLU A 242 -36.28 21.43 11.68
CA GLU A 242 -36.65 20.13 11.11
C GLU A 242 -36.48 19.02 12.16
N ARG A 243 -37.47 18.15 12.30
CA ARG A 243 -37.46 17.03 13.26
C ARG A 243 -37.92 15.73 12.63
N THR A 244 -38.21 15.70 11.34
CA THR A 244 -38.64 14.47 10.66
C THR A 244 -37.51 13.44 10.68
N ASN A 245 -37.82 12.19 11.00
CA ASN A 245 -36.87 11.09 10.82
C ASN A 245 -36.33 11.08 9.39
N CYS A 246 -35.06 10.70 9.23
CA CYS A 246 -34.38 10.62 7.93
C CYS A 246 -34.05 11.94 7.25
N PHE A 247 -34.39 13.07 7.88
CA PHE A 247 -33.97 14.40 7.44
C PHE A 247 -32.75 14.87 8.19
N PHE A 248 -31.71 14.04 8.20
CA PHE A 248 -30.45 14.34 8.87
C PHE A 248 -29.45 14.87 7.83
N PRO A 249 -29.03 16.14 7.93
CA PRO A 249 -28.20 16.73 6.90
C PRO A 249 -26.74 16.30 7.06
N ILE A 250 -26.05 16.21 5.93
CA ILE A 250 -24.61 15.97 5.83
C ILE A 250 -23.85 17.28 6.05
N ILE A 251 -22.78 17.19 6.83
CA ILE A 251 -21.80 18.27 6.99
C ILE A 251 -20.44 17.70 6.60
N PRO A 252 -19.95 18.03 5.39
CA PRO A 252 -18.64 17.58 4.96
C PRO A 252 -17.52 18.19 5.80
N THR A 253 -16.34 17.57 5.77
CA THR A 253 -15.19 18.01 6.55
C THR A 253 -14.74 19.42 6.16
N GLY A 254 -14.37 20.23 7.15
CA GLY A 254 -13.86 21.59 6.96
C GLY A 254 -14.93 22.67 6.79
N ILE A 255 -16.22 22.34 6.76
CA ILE A 255 -17.30 23.30 6.49
C ILE A 255 -18.03 23.71 7.78
N HIS A 256 -18.27 25.00 7.93
CA HIS A 256 -19.11 25.56 8.99
C HIS A 256 -20.46 26.00 8.41
N PRO A 257 -21.59 25.38 8.81
CA PRO A 257 -22.90 25.72 8.29
C PRO A 257 -23.49 26.99 8.92
N ILE A 258 -24.27 27.72 8.13
CA ILE A 258 -25.21 28.73 8.61
C ILE A 258 -26.52 28.02 8.97
N VAL A 259 -26.89 28.07 10.25
CA VAL A 259 -28.17 27.49 10.70
C VAL A 259 -29.26 28.56 10.66
N LEU A 260 -30.40 28.23 10.06
CA LEU A 260 -31.57 29.11 9.96
C LEU A 260 -32.81 28.45 10.58
N PRO A 261 -33.71 29.22 11.24
CA PRO A 261 -35.00 28.74 11.71
C PRO A 261 -35.85 28.13 10.57
N GLY A 262 -36.72 27.20 10.94
CA GLY A 262 -37.63 26.50 10.04
C GLY A 262 -37.26 25.04 9.80
N HIS A 263 -38.18 24.32 9.16
CA HIS A 263 -38.00 22.93 8.73
C HIS A 263 -37.35 22.86 7.34
N HIS A 264 -37.08 21.64 6.86
CA HIS A 264 -36.32 21.35 5.64
C HIS A 264 -36.78 22.07 4.37
N GLY A 265 -38.09 22.31 4.24
CA GLY A 265 -38.69 22.99 3.09
C GLY A 265 -38.77 24.51 3.21
N THR A 266 -38.43 25.09 4.37
CA THR A 266 -38.63 26.53 4.62
C THR A 266 -37.76 27.38 3.69
N ALA A 267 -36.48 27.04 3.56
CA ALA A 267 -35.54 27.73 2.67
C ALA A 267 -35.88 27.56 1.17
N SER A 268 -36.55 26.47 0.79
CA SER A 268 -36.98 26.21 -0.60
C SER A 268 -38.36 26.80 -0.93
N GLY A 269 -39.06 27.41 0.03
CA GLY A 269 -40.31 28.16 -0.18
C GLY A 269 -41.57 27.53 0.39
N ASN A 270 -41.49 26.49 1.23
CA ASN A 270 -42.63 26.00 1.99
C ASN A 270 -42.89 26.90 3.21
N LEU A 271 -44.04 27.57 3.23
CA LEU A 271 -44.45 28.49 4.29
C LEU A 271 -45.24 27.81 5.44
N TYR A 272 -45.59 26.54 5.26
CA TYR A 272 -46.45 25.77 6.15
C TYR A 272 -45.67 24.67 6.85
N SER A 273 -46.31 23.87 7.70
CA SER A 273 -45.66 22.65 8.23
C SER A 273 -45.34 21.65 7.12
N GLN A 274 -44.60 20.59 7.46
CA GLN A 274 -44.29 19.46 6.58
C GLN A 274 -45.56 18.74 6.05
N GLN A 275 -46.72 18.97 6.69
CA GLN A 275 -48.04 18.47 6.26
C GLN A 275 -48.97 19.59 5.76
N TYR A 276 -48.40 20.74 5.38
CA TYR A 276 -49.12 21.91 4.87
C TYR A 276 -50.17 22.50 5.83
N GLN A 277 -49.96 22.34 7.14
CA GLN A 277 -50.76 23.01 8.16
C GLN A 277 -50.28 24.43 8.39
N GLU A 278 -51.21 25.34 8.65
CA GLU A 278 -50.89 26.72 8.99
C GLU A 278 -50.38 26.83 10.42
N VAL A 279 -49.47 27.77 10.65
CA VAL A 279 -49.03 28.15 12.00
C VAL A 279 -50.26 28.52 12.83
N PRO A 280 -50.45 27.99 14.04
CA PRO A 280 -51.61 28.26 14.88
C PRO A 280 -51.86 29.75 15.13
N THR A 281 -53.14 30.15 15.20
CA THR A 281 -53.54 31.53 15.49
C THR A 281 -53.19 31.99 16.92
N THR A 282 -52.77 31.06 17.79
CA THR A 282 -52.30 31.35 19.15
C THR A 282 -50.89 31.95 19.18
N ILE A 283 -50.12 31.82 18.10
CA ILE A 283 -48.81 32.47 17.94
C ILE A 283 -49.04 33.86 17.35
N ALA A 284 -48.49 34.91 17.97
CA ALA A 284 -48.73 36.29 17.57
C ALA A 284 -48.07 36.64 16.22
N SER A 285 -46.76 36.45 16.11
CA SER A 285 -45.97 36.67 14.89
C SER A 285 -45.85 35.35 14.12
N ARG A 286 -46.49 35.27 12.94
CA ARG A 286 -46.74 34.00 12.21
C ARG A 286 -46.04 33.91 10.85
N ASP A 287 -45.27 34.92 10.46
CA ASP A 287 -44.67 35.00 9.13
C ASP A 287 -43.43 34.10 9.01
N THR A 288 -43.52 33.11 8.13
CA THR A 288 -42.50 32.07 7.93
C THR A 288 -41.72 32.21 6.61
N TYR A 289 -41.94 33.30 5.88
CA TYR A 289 -41.37 33.51 4.55
C TYR A 289 -40.03 34.24 4.55
N HIS A 290 -39.66 34.93 5.65
CA HIS A 290 -38.43 35.74 5.69
C HIS A 290 -37.14 34.92 5.53
N VAL A 291 -37.17 33.63 5.93
CA VAL A 291 -36.05 32.70 5.67
C VAL A 291 -35.84 32.50 4.15
N GLN A 292 -36.91 32.40 3.37
CA GLN A 292 -36.81 32.32 1.90
C GLN A 292 -36.19 33.59 1.32
N GLU A 293 -36.63 34.77 1.79
CA GLU A 293 -36.11 36.07 1.35
C GLU A 293 -34.61 36.21 1.66
N LEU A 294 -34.20 35.77 2.86
CA LEU A 294 -32.79 35.77 3.28
C LEU A 294 -31.95 34.84 2.40
N VAL A 295 -32.43 33.63 2.10
CA VAL A 295 -31.71 32.67 1.24
C VAL A 295 -31.54 33.22 -0.18
N ILE A 296 -32.54 33.93 -0.72
CA ILE A 296 -32.43 34.62 -2.02
C ILE A 296 -31.36 35.70 -1.98
N CYS A 297 -31.37 36.56 -0.96
CA CYS A 297 -30.34 37.61 -0.81
C CYS A 297 -28.93 37.01 -0.69
N LYS A 298 -28.81 35.89 0.04
CA LYS A 298 -27.55 35.14 0.17
C LYS A 298 -27.06 34.54 -1.13
N LEU A 299 -27.95 33.95 -1.94
CA LEU A 299 -27.60 33.43 -3.27
C LEU A 299 -27.12 34.55 -4.21
N LEU A 300 -27.80 35.70 -4.20
CA LEU A 300 -27.39 36.87 -4.97
C LEU A 300 -26.00 37.36 -4.56
N GLN A 301 -25.75 37.45 -3.25
CA GLN A 301 -24.45 37.84 -2.72
C GLN A 301 -23.37 36.80 -3.04
N PHE A 302 -23.69 35.51 -2.95
CA PHE A 302 -22.80 34.44 -3.32
C PHE A 302 -22.38 34.55 -4.80
N PHE A 303 -23.36 34.68 -5.72
CA PHE A 303 -23.08 34.89 -7.14
C PHE A 303 -22.28 36.18 -7.41
N HIS A 304 -22.54 37.24 -6.65
CA HIS A 304 -21.75 38.46 -6.74
C HIS A 304 -20.27 38.23 -6.40
N HIS A 305 -19.98 37.41 -5.38
CA HIS A 305 -18.62 37.11 -4.91
C HIS A 305 -17.90 35.99 -5.66
N THR A 306 -18.62 35.14 -6.39
CA THR A 306 -18.04 34.02 -7.15
C THR A 306 -17.91 34.30 -8.64
N SER A 307 -18.72 35.21 -9.18
CA SER A 307 -18.68 35.58 -10.60
C SER A 307 -17.29 36.00 -11.05
N ALA A 308 -16.89 35.59 -12.26
CA ALA A 308 -15.67 36.06 -12.91
C ALA A 308 -15.80 37.48 -13.51
N THR A 309 -16.99 38.08 -13.51
CA THR A 309 -17.25 39.47 -13.94
C THR A 309 -17.19 40.44 -12.76
N GLU A 310 -17.29 41.76 -13.00
CA GLU A 310 -17.31 42.83 -11.96
C GLU A 310 -18.55 42.80 -11.03
N GLY A 311 -19.14 41.62 -10.82
CA GLY A 311 -20.31 41.38 -9.97
C GLY A 311 -21.51 40.80 -10.72
N PHE A 312 -22.42 40.17 -9.97
CA PHE A 312 -23.75 39.76 -10.43
C PHE A 312 -24.69 40.96 -10.35
N SER A 313 -25.29 41.34 -11.47
CA SER A 313 -26.21 42.48 -11.58
C SER A 313 -27.31 42.20 -12.61
N LEU A 314 -28.42 42.93 -12.53
CA LEU A 314 -29.49 42.86 -13.51
C LEU A 314 -29.30 43.95 -14.58
N PRO A 315 -29.45 43.63 -15.88
CA PRO A 315 -29.33 44.61 -16.97
C PRO A 315 -30.49 45.62 -16.95
N HIS A 316 -31.68 45.19 -16.51
CA HIS A 316 -32.89 46.00 -16.47
C HIS A 316 -33.65 45.78 -15.16
N LEU A 317 -34.13 46.88 -14.58
CA LEU A 317 -35.05 46.91 -13.44
C LEU A 317 -36.29 47.73 -13.84
N PRO A 318 -37.51 47.37 -13.39
CA PRO A 318 -37.82 46.27 -12.48
C PRO A 318 -37.77 44.89 -13.16
N LEU A 319 -37.41 43.87 -12.38
CA LEU A 319 -37.56 42.47 -12.76
C LEU A 319 -39.04 42.09 -12.66
N ASP A 320 -39.55 41.37 -13.67
CA ASP A 320 -40.90 40.78 -13.65
C ASP A 320 -40.82 39.36 -14.18
N LEU A 321 -40.62 38.41 -13.26
CA LEU A 321 -40.73 36.98 -13.54
C LEU A 321 -42.10 36.46 -13.14
N HIS A 322 -43.05 37.35 -12.85
CA HIS A 322 -44.37 37.05 -12.30
C HIS A 322 -44.32 36.26 -10.98
N HIS A 323 -43.32 36.54 -10.16
CA HIS A 323 -43.19 36.11 -8.77
C HIS A 323 -43.19 37.36 -7.89
N SER A 324 -44.31 38.10 -7.84
CA SER A 324 -44.38 39.48 -7.30
C SER A 324 -43.59 39.73 -6.01
N GLU A 325 -43.70 38.82 -5.03
CA GLU A 325 -43.06 38.95 -3.73
C GLU A 325 -41.56 38.64 -3.77
N LEU A 326 -41.11 37.74 -4.64
CA LEU A 326 -39.68 37.43 -4.81
C LEU A 326 -39.00 38.43 -5.76
N ASP A 327 -39.69 38.86 -6.81
CA ASP A 327 -39.26 39.91 -7.74
C ASP A 327 -38.96 41.20 -6.96
N ARG A 328 -39.84 41.56 -6.03
CA ARG A 328 -39.64 42.69 -5.11
C ARG A 328 -38.34 42.55 -4.31
N VAL A 329 -38.09 41.40 -3.69
CA VAL A 329 -36.88 41.17 -2.86
C VAL A 329 -35.61 41.30 -3.68
N VAL A 330 -35.57 40.70 -4.89
CA VAL A 330 -34.41 40.80 -5.78
C VAL A 330 -34.19 42.24 -6.25
N CYS A 331 -35.25 42.94 -6.66
CA CYS A 331 -35.17 44.33 -7.10
C CYS A 331 -34.67 45.23 -5.98
N GLU A 332 -35.26 45.13 -4.78
CA GLU A 332 -34.85 45.91 -3.61
C GLU A 332 -33.38 45.64 -3.28
N PHE A 333 -32.99 44.37 -3.13
CA PHE A 333 -31.63 44.02 -2.70
C PHE A 333 -30.54 44.42 -3.70
N LEU A 334 -30.77 44.23 -5.00
CA LEU A 334 -29.76 44.55 -6.01
C LEU A 334 -29.58 46.05 -6.24
N CYS A 335 -30.57 46.89 -5.91
CA CYS A 335 -30.46 48.35 -5.94
C CYS A 335 -29.58 48.94 -4.82
N LEU A 336 -29.32 48.16 -3.77
CA LEU A 336 -28.57 48.61 -2.60
C LEU A 336 -27.05 48.51 -2.80
N SER A 337 -26.33 49.45 -2.21
CA SER A 337 -24.87 49.34 -2.01
C SER A 337 -24.51 48.20 -1.06
N GLU A 338 -23.23 47.84 -0.98
CA GLU A 338 -22.76 46.73 -0.13
C GLU A 338 -23.08 46.94 1.36
N ASP A 339 -22.92 48.16 1.88
CA ASP A 339 -23.26 48.48 3.26
C ASP A 339 -24.77 48.46 3.51
N GLU A 340 -25.57 48.96 2.57
CA GLU A 340 -27.03 48.91 2.65
C GLU A 340 -27.57 47.47 2.54
N ARG A 341 -26.92 46.59 1.75
CA ARG A 341 -27.24 45.16 1.68
C ARG A 341 -27.01 44.47 3.02
N ALA A 342 -25.94 44.82 3.75
CA ALA A 342 -25.70 44.30 5.09
C ALA A 342 -26.83 44.69 6.05
N PHE A 343 -27.31 45.93 5.99
CA PHE A 343 -28.47 46.39 6.78
C PHE A 343 -29.77 45.68 6.38
N TYR A 344 -29.99 45.46 5.08
CA TYR A 344 -31.16 44.72 4.60
C TYR A 344 -31.17 43.27 5.13
N ILE A 345 -30.03 42.58 5.12
CA ILE A 345 -29.87 41.24 5.69
C ILE A 345 -30.11 41.25 7.22
N LEU A 346 -29.57 42.24 7.94
CA LEU A 346 -29.80 42.38 9.38
C LEU A 346 -31.29 42.54 9.70
N ASN A 347 -32.01 43.36 8.94
CA ASN A 347 -33.46 43.55 9.11
C ASN A 347 -34.24 42.24 8.85
N LEU A 348 -33.84 41.45 7.85
CA LEU A 348 -34.42 40.11 7.66
C LEU A 348 -34.17 39.19 8.87
N TYR A 349 -32.97 39.22 9.45
CA TYR A 349 -32.69 38.45 10.67
C TYR A 349 -33.56 38.87 11.85
N GLN A 350 -33.77 40.17 12.06
CA GLN A 350 -34.66 40.69 13.09
C GLN A 350 -36.11 40.21 12.87
N LYS A 351 -36.62 40.25 11.65
CA LYS A 351 -37.95 39.71 11.33
C LYS A 351 -38.04 38.19 11.55
N ILE A 352 -36.98 37.44 11.23
CA ILE A 352 -36.90 36.00 11.50
C ILE A 352 -36.95 35.74 13.01
N GLN A 353 -36.21 36.51 13.80
CA GLN A 353 -36.21 36.44 15.26
C GLN A 353 -37.59 36.77 15.85
N GLU A 354 -38.25 37.85 15.38
CA GLU A 354 -39.61 38.21 15.81
C GLU A 354 -40.64 37.11 15.54
N ASN A 355 -40.45 36.34 14.47
CA ASN A 355 -41.29 35.21 14.08
C ASN A 355 -40.73 33.85 14.54
N ASN A 356 -39.73 33.82 15.42
CA ASN A 356 -39.04 32.58 15.81
C ASN A 356 -39.99 31.51 16.39
N GLY A 357 -41.06 31.94 17.10
CA GLY A 357 -42.09 31.04 17.60
C GLY A 357 -42.86 30.29 16.50
N ALA A 358 -43.09 30.93 15.34
CA ALA A 358 -43.73 30.31 14.19
C ALA A 358 -42.84 29.23 13.55
N TYR A 359 -41.55 29.51 13.40
CA TYR A 359 -40.59 28.54 12.89
C TYR A 359 -40.39 27.37 13.86
N ALA A 360 -40.28 27.64 15.17
CA ALA A 360 -40.13 26.61 16.19
C ALA A 360 -41.35 25.67 16.29
N TRP A 361 -42.55 26.17 15.95
CA TRP A 361 -43.75 25.33 15.90
C TRP A 361 -43.63 24.17 14.91
N PHE A 362 -42.85 24.32 13.83
CA PHE A 362 -42.64 23.24 12.86
C PHE A 362 -41.94 22.01 13.44
N GLN A 363 -41.26 22.13 14.60
CA GLN A 363 -40.70 20.99 15.33
C GLN A 363 -41.78 20.00 15.80
N THR A 364 -43.04 20.43 15.88
CA THR A 364 -44.17 19.61 16.32
C THR A 364 -44.81 18.81 15.17
N SER A 365 -44.36 19.03 13.94
CA SER A 365 -44.85 18.36 12.74
C SER A 365 -43.72 17.62 12.04
N SER A 366 -44.08 16.63 11.24
CA SER A 366 -43.15 15.81 10.45
C SER A 366 -43.77 15.50 9.10
N TYR A 367 -42.96 15.18 8.09
CA TYR A 367 -43.52 14.65 6.85
C TYR A 367 -44.35 13.39 7.16
N PRO A 368 -45.46 13.17 6.42
CA PRO A 368 -46.33 12.02 6.64
C PRO A 368 -45.52 10.74 6.75
N TRP A 369 -45.99 9.84 7.61
CA TRP A 369 -45.40 8.53 7.87
C TRP A 369 -44.10 8.56 8.65
N LEU A 370 -43.22 9.55 8.48
CA LEU A 370 -41.83 9.52 8.98
C LEU A 370 -41.69 9.82 10.48
N GLY A 371 -42.61 10.58 11.07
CA GLY A 371 -42.59 10.89 12.51
C GLY A 371 -41.39 11.74 12.92
N LEU A 372 -41.27 12.00 14.22
CA LEU A 372 -40.26 12.91 14.80
C LEU A 372 -39.03 12.18 15.33
N ALA A 373 -37.87 12.82 15.22
CA ALA A 373 -36.57 12.44 15.76
C ALA A 373 -35.86 13.67 16.33
N SER A 374 -35.29 13.52 17.53
CA SER A 374 -34.42 14.53 18.11
C SER A 374 -33.42 13.94 19.09
N MET A 375 -32.24 14.56 19.20
CA MET A 375 -31.26 14.29 20.23
C MET A 375 -31.28 15.45 21.23
N ASN A 376 -31.80 15.22 22.45
CA ASN A 376 -31.94 16.24 23.49
C ASN A 376 -32.73 17.48 23.01
N GLY A 377 -33.80 17.28 22.22
CA GLY A 377 -34.61 18.37 21.65
C GLY A 377 -33.99 19.07 20.42
N GLN A 378 -32.77 18.69 20.03
CA GLN A 378 -32.07 19.21 18.85
C GLN A 378 -32.17 18.24 17.68
N ARG A 379 -32.03 18.73 16.45
CA ARG A 379 -32.00 17.87 15.25
C ARG A 379 -30.69 17.10 15.14
N TYR A 380 -30.79 15.90 14.58
CA TYR A 380 -29.62 15.08 14.24
C TYR A 380 -28.95 15.59 12.97
N VAL A 381 -27.63 15.46 12.91
CA VAL A 381 -26.80 15.79 11.74
C VAL A 381 -25.74 14.71 11.54
N HIS A 382 -25.32 14.47 10.30
CA HIS A 382 -24.15 13.65 10.00
C HIS A 382 -22.91 14.53 9.96
N LEU A 383 -22.11 14.48 11.03
CA LEU A 383 -20.94 15.32 11.20
C LEU A 383 -19.67 14.54 10.85
N ARG A 384 -19.11 14.75 9.65
CA ARG A 384 -17.84 14.15 9.20
C ARG A 384 -17.77 12.61 9.18
N SER A 385 -18.86 11.93 9.50
CA SER A 385 -19.04 10.50 9.32
C SER A 385 -20.52 10.20 9.12
N SER A 386 -20.86 8.93 8.85
CA SER A 386 -22.23 8.44 8.87
C SER A 386 -22.90 8.55 10.24
N ASP A 387 -22.19 9.00 11.27
CA ASP A 387 -22.72 9.08 12.62
C ASP A 387 -23.61 10.29 12.87
N TYR A 388 -24.71 10.04 13.56
CA TYR A 388 -25.53 11.10 14.10
C TYR A 388 -24.84 11.83 15.25
N SER A 389 -24.74 13.14 15.10
CA SER A 389 -24.44 14.10 16.16
C SER A 389 -25.65 15.00 16.40
N SER A 390 -25.71 15.64 17.57
CA SER A 390 -26.65 16.72 17.81
C SER A 390 -26.23 17.96 17.02
N MET A 391 -27.17 18.73 16.47
CA MET A 391 -26.87 20.03 15.86
C MET A 391 -26.21 21.00 16.86
N ALA A 392 -26.42 20.84 18.17
CA ALA A 392 -25.70 21.62 19.18
C ALA A 392 -24.19 21.36 19.19
N ALA A 393 -23.70 20.31 18.54
CA ALA A 393 -22.27 20.01 18.41
C ALA A 393 -21.57 20.87 17.35
N ILE A 394 -22.32 21.50 16.44
CA ILE A 394 -21.78 22.22 15.27
C ILE A 394 -22.05 23.72 15.30
N THR A 395 -23.02 24.16 16.09
CA THR A 395 -23.32 25.58 16.30
C THR A 395 -23.05 25.95 17.76
N PRO A 396 -22.63 27.19 18.04
CA PRO A 396 -22.72 27.76 19.38
C PRO A 396 -24.11 27.54 19.96
N ALA A 397 -24.20 27.42 21.29
CA ALA A 397 -25.48 27.46 21.98
C ALA A 397 -26.04 28.88 21.84
N MET A 398 -26.76 29.16 20.74
CA MET A 398 -27.34 30.47 20.48
C MET A 398 -28.43 30.72 21.52
N ASN A 399 -28.18 31.65 22.44
CA ASN A 399 -29.16 32.11 23.43
C ASN A 399 -30.04 33.21 22.82
N GLY A 400 -31.29 33.29 23.29
CA GLY A 400 -32.11 34.49 23.19
C GLY A 400 -32.44 34.96 21.76
N ASP A 401 -32.01 36.18 21.46
CA ASP A 401 -32.46 37.04 20.36
C ASP A 401 -31.57 36.95 19.11
N ILE A 402 -30.47 36.19 19.17
CA ILE A 402 -29.54 35.98 18.05
C ILE A 402 -29.87 34.68 17.30
N VAL A 403 -29.94 34.77 15.97
CA VAL A 403 -30.35 33.64 15.12
C VAL A 403 -29.17 32.71 14.80
N ASN A 404 -28.03 33.30 14.44
CA ASN A 404 -26.79 32.59 14.14
C ASN A 404 -25.57 33.55 14.24
N THR A 405 -24.38 33.03 13.95
CA THR A 405 -23.13 33.82 14.02
C THR A 405 -23.12 35.00 13.05
N GLU A 406 -23.72 34.91 11.87
CA GLU A 406 -23.79 36.05 10.95
C GLU A 406 -24.72 37.15 11.48
N HIS A 407 -25.87 36.78 12.07
CA HIS A 407 -26.73 37.75 12.76
C HIS A 407 -25.95 38.46 13.87
N ALA A 408 -25.22 37.72 14.71
CA ALA A 408 -24.35 38.30 15.75
C ALA A 408 -23.32 39.27 15.15
N THR A 409 -22.65 38.85 14.08
CA THR A 409 -21.66 39.63 13.36
C THR A 409 -22.24 40.93 12.81
N LEU A 410 -23.43 40.89 12.20
CA LEU A 410 -24.09 42.07 11.65
C LEU A 410 -24.54 43.05 12.74
N VAL A 411 -25.07 42.56 13.87
CA VAL A 411 -25.39 43.38 15.05
C VAL A 411 -24.15 44.11 15.56
N VAL A 412 -23.00 43.43 15.59
CA VAL A 412 -21.73 44.03 16.00
C VAL A 412 -21.22 45.04 14.97
N LYS A 413 -21.36 44.77 13.65
CA LYS A 413 -20.93 45.67 12.57
C LYS A 413 -21.55 47.07 12.71
N ASP A 414 -22.81 47.14 13.12
CA ASP A 414 -23.56 48.39 13.27
C ASP A 414 -22.97 49.32 14.34
N VAL A 415 -22.20 48.79 15.29
CA VAL A 415 -21.59 49.57 16.38
C VAL A 415 -20.06 49.57 16.39
N ILE A 416 -19.43 48.55 15.79
CA ILE A 416 -17.98 48.40 15.71
C ILE A 416 -17.61 48.23 14.24
N HIS A 417 -16.84 49.17 13.71
CA HIS A 417 -16.35 49.07 12.34
C HIS A 417 -15.31 47.95 12.23
N ILE A 418 -15.71 46.84 11.61
CA ILE A 418 -14.85 45.71 11.30
C ILE A 418 -14.79 45.57 9.77
N PRO A 419 -13.62 45.83 9.14
CA PRO A 419 -13.45 45.65 7.71
C PRO A 419 -13.70 44.19 7.30
N ASN A 420 -14.45 43.97 6.22
CA ASN A 420 -14.74 42.66 5.62
C ASN A 420 -15.31 41.62 6.61
N ILE A 421 -16.22 42.06 7.47
CA ILE A 421 -16.74 41.25 8.59
C ILE A 421 -17.37 39.90 8.19
N GLN A 422 -17.84 39.78 6.94
CA GLN A 422 -18.44 38.56 6.38
C GLN A 422 -17.40 37.49 6.02
N GLU A 423 -16.14 37.89 5.80
CA GLU A 423 -15.01 36.99 5.51
C GLU A 423 -14.02 36.92 6.69
N ALA A 424 -14.19 37.77 7.70
CA ALA A 424 -13.33 37.82 8.87
C ALA A 424 -13.50 36.56 9.73
N GLU A 425 -12.38 35.93 10.03
CA GLU A 425 -12.37 34.80 10.95
C GLU A 425 -12.85 35.24 12.35
N PRO A 426 -13.58 34.38 13.10
CA PRO A 426 -14.13 34.73 14.41
C PRO A 426 -13.12 35.32 15.40
N HIS A 427 -11.84 34.92 15.32
CA HIS A 427 -10.79 35.44 16.19
C HIS A 427 -10.43 36.91 15.88
N THR A 428 -10.48 37.32 14.61
CA THR A 428 -10.29 38.72 14.19
C THR A 428 -11.42 39.60 14.72
N ILE A 429 -12.65 39.08 14.67
CA ILE A 429 -13.85 39.75 15.18
C ILE A 429 -13.74 39.91 16.70
N VAL A 430 -13.37 38.87 17.45
CA VAL A 430 -13.21 38.95 18.92
C VAL A 430 -12.12 39.94 19.33
N LEU A 431 -11.01 40.03 18.59
CA LEU A 431 -9.97 41.05 18.84
C LEU A 431 -10.49 42.47 18.61
N ALA A 432 -11.21 42.71 17.50
CA ALA A 432 -11.81 44.01 17.23
C ALA A 432 -12.84 44.41 18.28
N ILE A 433 -13.62 43.44 18.80
CA ILE A 433 -14.56 43.68 19.89
C ILE A 433 -13.84 43.96 21.20
N ASN A 434 -12.76 43.23 21.50
CA ASN A 434 -11.94 43.51 22.68
C ASN A 434 -11.40 44.93 22.65
N ASP A 435 -10.88 45.40 21.51
CA ASP A 435 -10.38 46.76 21.35
C ASP A 435 -11.50 47.81 21.52
N ALA A 436 -12.70 47.52 21.01
CA ALA A 436 -13.86 48.39 21.20
C ALA A 436 -14.33 48.43 22.66
N LEU A 437 -14.34 47.28 23.36
CA LEU A 437 -14.64 47.20 24.78
C LEU A 437 -13.62 47.98 25.61
N THR A 438 -12.33 47.87 25.31
CA THR A 438 -11.27 48.65 25.99
C THR A 438 -11.53 50.15 25.84
N LYS A 439 -11.88 50.63 24.63
CA LYS A 439 -12.20 52.04 24.39
C LYS A 439 -13.44 52.50 25.16
N VAL A 440 -14.52 51.71 25.15
CA VAL A 440 -15.75 52.08 25.85
C VAL A 440 -15.60 52.04 27.36
N ILE A 441 -14.84 51.09 27.92
CA ILE A 441 -14.50 51.08 29.34
C ILE A 441 -13.72 52.34 29.71
N ALA A 442 -12.74 52.76 28.88
CA ALA A 442 -12.03 54.01 29.09
C ALA A 442 -12.96 55.24 29.07
N GLU A 443 -13.96 55.27 28.18
CA GLU A 443 -15.01 56.31 28.14
C GLU A 443 -16.01 56.23 29.32
N MET A 444 -16.22 55.05 29.91
CA MET A 444 -17.04 54.87 31.11
C MET A 444 -16.30 55.38 32.36
N ILE A 445 -14.98 55.20 32.41
CA ILE A 445 -14.10 55.71 33.47
C ILE A 445 -13.94 57.24 33.33
N ASN A 446 -13.70 57.73 32.11
CA ASN A 446 -13.53 59.14 31.79
C ASN A 446 -14.58 59.59 30.76
N PRO A 447 -15.77 60.06 31.20
CA PRO A 447 -16.85 60.46 30.31
C PRO A 447 -16.44 61.57 29.33
N THR A 448 -16.67 61.34 28.04
CA THR A 448 -16.55 62.34 26.96
C THR A 448 -17.85 63.11 26.77
N GLU A 449 -17.79 64.32 26.17
CA GLU A 449 -18.98 65.14 25.88
C GLU A 449 -19.94 64.49 24.85
N SER A 450 -19.42 63.63 23.97
CA SER A 450 -20.21 62.82 23.04
C SER A 450 -19.88 61.34 23.26
N PRO A 451 -20.86 60.51 23.67
CA PRO A 451 -20.65 59.08 23.86
C PRO A 451 -20.38 58.41 22.50
N SER A 452 -19.49 57.41 22.49
CA SER A 452 -19.33 56.55 21.31
C SER A 452 -20.62 55.78 20.98
N PRO A 453 -20.81 55.32 19.73
CA PRO A 453 -21.97 54.50 19.34
C PRO A 453 -22.16 53.27 20.23
N LEU A 454 -21.05 52.61 20.60
CA LEU A 454 -21.09 51.46 21.49
C LEU A 454 -21.49 51.87 22.92
N LYS A 455 -20.98 52.98 23.47
CA LYS A 455 -21.42 53.48 24.78
C LYS A 455 -22.91 53.82 24.80
N SER A 456 -23.43 54.46 23.74
CA SER A 456 -24.87 54.74 23.59
C SER A 456 -25.70 53.45 23.51
N LEU A 457 -25.22 52.43 22.79
CA LEU A 457 -25.88 51.13 22.74
C LEU A 457 -25.90 50.45 24.11
N LEU A 458 -24.79 50.49 24.85
CA LEU A 458 -24.67 49.84 26.16
C LEU A 458 -25.58 50.46 27.23
N THR A 459 -25.95 51.74 27.08
CA THR A 459 -26.91 52.41 27.97
C THR A 459 -28.37 52.09 27.68
N ASP A 460 -28.68 51.52 26.51
CA ASP A 460 -30.02 51.03 26.20
C ASP A 460 -30.17 49.57 26.68
N PRO A 461 -31.08 49.26 27.62
CA PRO A 461 -31.19 47.92 28.20
C PRO A 461 -31.53 46.80 27.19
N LYS A 462 -32.23 47.11 26.09
CA LYS A 462 -32.62 46.12 25.09
C LYS A 462 -31.49 45.88 24.08
N ASN A 463 -30.91 46.96 23.57
CA ASN A 463 -29.84 46.86 22.58
C ASN A 463 -28.53 46.34 23.19
N SER A 464 -28.23 46.71 24.44
CA SER A 464 -27.08 46.17 25.19
C SER A 464 -27.17 44.65 25.38
N GLU A 465 -28.36 44.11 25.65
CA GLU A 465 -28.54 42.67 25.80
C GLU A 465 -28.29 41.93 24.49
N LEU A 466 -28.89 42.41 23.38
CA LEU A 466 -28.67 41.85 22.05
C LEU A 466 -27.19 41.84 21.66
N PHE A 467 -26.47 42.93 21.99
CA PHE A 467 -25.03 43.03 21.75
C PHE A 467 -24.21 42.08 22.63
N PHE A 468 -24.54 41.94 23.92
CA PHE A 468 -23.85 41.00 24.80
C PHE A 468 -24.08 39.56 24.39
N GLU A 469 -25.29 39.21 23.95
CA GLU A 469 -25.59 37.91 23.37
C GLU A 469 -24.81 37.68 22.07
N ALA A 470 -24.75 38.68 21.18
CA ALA A 470 -23.95 38.61 19.96
C ALA A 470 -22.45 38.38 20.26
N LEU A 471 -21.89 39.11 21.23
CA LEU A 471 -20.51 38.91 21.67
C LEU A 471 -20.30 37.52 22.27
N SER A 472 -21.21 37.05 23.14
CA SER A 472 -21.14 35.70 23.71
C SER A 472 -21.07 34.64 22.60
N ASN A 473 -21.95 34.74 21.61
CA ASN A 473 -21.99 33.79 20.49
C ASN A 473 -20.70 33.80 19.65
N LEU A 474 -20.06 34.96 19.48
CA LEU A 474 -18.78 35.07 18.79
C LEU A 474 -17.63 34.47 19.60
N VAL A 475 -17.59 34.73 20.91
CA VAL A 475 -16.63 34.10 21.83
C VAL A 475 -16.83 32.59 21.87
N ASP A 476 -18.08 32.12 21.89
CA ASP A 476 -18.42 30.70 21.85
C ASP A 476 -17.98 30.03 20.54
N SER A 477 -18.12 30.72 19.39
CA SER A 477 -17.62 30.24 18.10
C SER A 477 -16.10 30.06 18.09
N VAL A 478 -15.36 31.03 18.65
CA VAL A 478 -13.90 30.90 18.85
C VAL A 478 -13.60 29.74 19.83
N GLY A 479 -14.43 29.57 20.87
CA GLY A 479 -14.31 28.52 21.87
C GLY A 479 -14.46 27.13 21.27
N GLN A 480 -15.45 26.93 20.40
CA GLN A 480 -15.64 25.69 19.66
C GLN A 480 -14.46 25.39 18.72
N LYS A 481 -13.95 26.41 18.01
CA LYS A 481 -12.76 26.26 17.17
C LYS A 481 -11.53 25.87 18.01
N TYR A 482 -11.32 26.49 19.16
CA TYR A 482 -10.26 26.15 20.11
C TYR A 482 -10.36 24.70 20.61
N LEU A 483 -11.58 24.23 20.90
CA LEU A 483 -11.85 22.87 21.34
C LEU A 483 -11.77 21.82 20.19
N SER A 484 -11.44 22.23 18.97
CA SER A 484 -11.28 21.31 17.83
C SER A 484 -9.86 20.74 17.70
N ASN A 485 -9.74 19.54 17.13
CA ASN A 485 -8.51 18.73 17.16
C ASN A 485 -7.44 19.09 16.13
N HIS A 486 -7.72 19.88 15.10
CA HIS A 486 -6.78 20.08 13.98
C HIS A 486 -5.96 21.37 14.09
N LEU A 487 -5.85 21.93 15.29
CA LEU A 487 -5.07 23.14 15.52
C LEU A 487 -3.62 22.79 15.80
N THR A 488 -2.69 23.47 15.12
CA THR A 488 -1.28 23.46 15.52
C THR A 488 -1.15 24.02 16.95
N PRO A 489 -0.11 23.64 17.71
CA PRO A 489 0.14 24.20 19.04
C PRO A 489 0.13 25.74 19.05
N GLU A 490 0.67 26.37 18.00
CA GLU A 490 0.73 27.82 17.82
C GLU A 490 -0.68 28.41 17.61
N SER A 491 -1.45 27.84 16.69
CA SER A 491 -2.83 28.26 16.40
C SER A 491 -3.71 28.13 17.64
N ARG A 492 -3.50 27.07 18.43
CA ARG A 492 -4.22 26.82 19.68
C ARG A 492 -3.87 27.85 20.75
N MET A 493 -2.60 28.20 20.93
CA MET A 493 -2.21 29.28 21.85
C MET A 493 -2.80 30.63 21.44
N GLN A 494 -2.76 30.96 20.15
CA GLN A 494 -3.32 32.20 19.64
C GLN A 494 -4.83 32.30 19.92
N LEU A 495 -5.57 31.23 19.64
CA LEU A 495 -7.02 31.19 19.91
C LEU A 495 -7.33 31.28 21.41
N LEU A 496 -6.51 30.66 22.27
CA LEU A 496 -6.68 30.78 23.73
C LEU A 496 -6.48 32.21 24.23
N GLU A 497 -5.49 32.93 23.72
CA GLU A 497 -5.27 34.34 24.09
C GLU A 497 -6.41 35.23 23.59
N VAL A 498 -6.92 34.99 22.39
CA VAL A 498 -8.10 35.68 21.86
C VAL A 498 -9.33 35.43 22.74
N LEU A 499 -9.53 34.20 23.22
CA LEU A 499 -10.62 33.87 24.13
C LEU A 499 -10.50 34.56 25.49
N LYS A 500 -9.28 34.70 26.02
CA LYS A 500 -9.01 35.33 27.32
C LYS A 500 -9.18 36.85 27.30
N ALA A 501 -8.93 37.49 26.16
CA ALA A 501 -8.84 38.95 26.07
C ALA A 501 -10.10 39.70 26.57
N PRO A 502 -11.34 39.36 26.14
CA PRO A 502 -12.53 40.07 26.60
C PRO A 502 -12.74 39.97 28.12
N PHE A 503 -12.46 38.81 28.72
CA PHE A 503 -12.60 38.61 30.17
C PHE A 503 -11.62 39.47 30.95
N LYS A 504 -10.35 39.51 30.52
CA LYS A 504 -9.32 40.35 31.13
C LYS A 504 -9.67 41.83 31.04
N THR A 505 -10.15 42.28 29.88
CA THR A 505 -10.59 43.67 29.66
C THR A 505 -11.76 44.04 30.57
N LEU A 506 -12.74 43.16 30.72
CA LEU A 506 -13.87 43.37 31.63
C LEU A 506 -13.44 43.38 33.11
N GLU A 507 -12.55 42.45 33.53
CA GLU A 507 -12.01 42.41 34.89
C GLU A 507 -11.29 43.71 35.25
N THR A 508 -10.37 44.17 34.40
CA THR A 508 -9.66 45.45 34.60
C THR A 508 -10.64 46.62 34.65
N GLY A 509 -11.62 46.68 33.75
CA GLY A 509 -12.63 47.74 33.77
C GLY A 509 -13.49 47.76 35.03
N ILE A 510 -13.89 46.58 35.53
CA ILE A 510 -14.65 46.42 36.77
C ILE A 510 -13.84 46.87 37.99
N GLU A 511 -12.53 46.57 38.02
CA GLU A 511 -11.63 47.02 39.09
C GLU A 511 -11.41 48.54 39.07
N GLU A 512 -11.24 49.12 37.87
CA GLU A 512 -10.93 50.55 37.69
C GLU A 512 -12.14 51.49 37.84
N LEU A 513 -13.37 51.05 37.52
CA LEU A 513 -14.59 51.87 37.59
C LEU A 513 -15.05 52.24 39.02
N GLY A 514 -14.54 51.56 40.05
CA GLY A 514 -14.80 51.89 41.45
C GLY A 514 -16.29 51.87 41.84
N ILE A 515 -16.86 53.04 42.16
CA ILE A 515 -18.20 53.21 42.78
C ILE A 515 -19.31 53.60 41.78
N ASN A 516 -19.04 53.65 40.47
CA ASN A 516 -20.08 53.94 39.48
C ASN A 516 -21.01 52.72 39.30
N GLU A 517 -22.09 52.67 40.08
CA GLU A 517 -22.98 51.50 40.17
C GLU A 517 -23.63 51.13 38.82
N GLU A 518 -23.96 52.11 37.98
CA GLU A 518 -24.63 51.88 36.69
C GLU A 518 -23.69 51.24 35.66
N ASN A 519 -22.51 51.83 35.44
CA ASN A 519 -21.51 51.25 34.53
C ASN A 519 -20.95 49.91 35.05
N LEU A 520 -20.80 49.79 36.37
CA LEU A 520 -20.37 48.54 37.00
C LEU A 520 -21.40 47.42 36.78
N ALA A 521 -22.70 47.74 36.85
CA ALA A 521 -23.77 46.78 36.57
C ALA A 521 -23.74 46.31 35.11
N ILE A 522 -23.50 47.22 34.16
CA ILE A 522 -23.37 46.90 32.73
C ILE A 522 -22.20 45.94 32.47
N LEU A 523 -21.00 46.24 32.99
CA LEU A 523 -19.83 45.37 32.79
C LEU A 523 -19.97 44.01 33.47
N LYS A 524 -20.51 43.97 34.70
CA LYS A 524 -20.78 42.69 35.40
C LYS A 524 -21.81 41.85 34.67
N ARG A 525 -22.85 42.48 34.10
CA ARG A 525 -23.85 41.80 33.27
C ARG A 525 -23.20 41.19 32.02
N CYS A 526 -22.40 41.97 31.29
CA CYS A 526 -21.63 41.49 30.14
C CYS A 526 -20.74 40.29 30.52
N GLN A 527 -19.95 40.43 31.59
CA GLN A 527 -19.06 39.37 32.07
C GLN A 527 -19.83 38.09 32.43
N GLY A 528 -20.98 38.22 33.10
CA GLY A 528 -21.85 37.10 33.45
C GLY A 528 -22.38 36.34 32.23
N ILE A 529 -22.82 37.07 31.19
CA ILE A 529 -23.29 36.49 29.93
C ILE A 529 -22.16 35.70 29.24
N LEU A 530 -20.96 36.28 29.11
CA LEU A 530 -19.82 35.58 28.50
C LEU A 530 -19.40 34.34 29.29
N GLN A 531 -19.38 34.42 30.63
CA GLN A 531 -19.08 33.28 31.50
C GLN A 531 -20.07 32.13 31.30
N THR A 532 -21.36 32.45 31.18
CA THR A 532 -22.42 31.46 30.94
C THR A 532 -22.34 30.84 29.54
N GLY A 533 -22.07 31.64 28.50
CA GLY A 533 -21.83 31.14 27.14
C GLY A 533 -20.69 30.11 27.09
N VAL A 534 -19.51 30.52 27.57
CA VAL A 534 -18.32 29.66 27.59
C VAL A 534 -18.56 28.38 28.41
N LYS A 535 -19.22 28.49 29.57
CA LYS A 535 -19.63 27.33 30.37
C LYS A 535 -20.48 26.34 29.56
N ASN A 536 -21.54 26.83 28.91
CA ASN A 536 -22.45 26.00 28.14
C ASN A 536 -21.72 25.31 26.98
N THR A 537 -20.83 26.04 26.29
CA THR A 537 -19.99 25.53 25.20
C THR A 537 -19.09 24.39 25.66
N ILE A 538 -18.40 24.56 26.80
CA ILE A 538 -17.51 23.52 27.36
C ILE A 538 -18.30 22.28 27.79
N GLU A 539 -19.43 22.46 28.49
CA GLU A 539 -20.27 21.35 28.94
C GLU A 539 -20.93 20.60 27.78
N ALA A 540 -21.33 21.30 26.72
CA ALA A 540 -21.83 20.69 25.49
C ALA A 540 -20.74 19.86 24.81
N HIS A 541 -19.52 20.39 24.71
CA HIS A 541 -18.38 19.65 24.15
C HIS A 541 -18.06 18.40 24.97
N TYR A 542 -18.05 18.51 26.30
CA TYR A 542 -17.88 17.36 27.20
C TYR A 542 -18.93 16.27 26.96
N ARG A 543 -20.23 16.61 26.97
CA ARG A 543 -21.32 15.66 26.70
C ARG A 543 -21.20 15.01 25.32
N ASN A 544 -20.78 15.77 24.32
CA ASN A 544 -20.59 15.27 22.96
C ASN A 544 -19.48 14.20 22.88
N ILE A 545 -18.33 14.44 23.51
CA ILE A 545 -17.24 13.44 23.58
C ILE A 545 -17.75 12.13 24.18
N LEU A 546 -18.51 12.20 25.29
CA LEU A 546 -19.04 11.01 25.95
C LEU A 546 -20.02 10.23 25.06
N ALA A 547 -20.97 10.94 24.44
CA ALA A 547 -21.97 10.32 23.56
C ALA A 547 -21.32 9.64 22.35
N GLN A 548 -20.31 10.27 21.73
CA GLN A 548 -19.57 9.67 20.61
C GLN A 548 -18.75 8.46 21.06
N ALA A 549 -18.13 8.50 22.24
CA ALA A 549 -17.37 7.38 22.78
C ALA A 549 -18.25 6.16 23.12
N GLU A 550 -19.48 6.38 23.60
CA GLU A 550 -20.43 5.30 23.84
C GLU A 550 -20.94 4.68 22.53
N LYS A 551 -21.18 5.53 21.52
CA LYS A 551 -21.62 5.07 20.20
C LYS A 551 -20.57 4.21 19.51
N ILE A 552 -19.32 4.66 19.45
CA ILE A 552 -18.23 3.93 18.79
C ILE A 552 -17.99 2.57 19.47
N ASP A 553 -18.12 2.52 20.79
CA ASP A 553 -18.04 1.28 21.58
C ASP A 553 -19.16 0.30 21.21
N ALA A 554 -20.39 0.78 21.06
CA ALA A 554 -21.52 -0.04 20.62
C ALA A 554 -21.33 -0.58 19.20
N GLN A 555 -20.90 0.28 18.25
CA GLN A 555 -20.64 -0.12 16.86
C GLN A 555 -19.52 -1.15 16.74
N ILE A 556 -18.38 -0.93 17.40
CA ILE A 556 -17.27 -1.89 17.38
C ILE A 556 -17.67 -3.21 18.06
N THR A 557 -18.42 -3.13 19.16
CA THR A 557 -18.94 -4.34 19.82
C THR A 557 -19.83 -5.14 18.88
N LEU A 558 -20.72 -4.49 18.12
CA LEU A 558 -21.54 -5.15 17.09
C LEU A 558 -20.71 -5.70 15.94
N TYR A 559 -19.72 -4.94 15.46
CA TYR A 559 -18.80 -5.37 14.40
C TYR A 559 -18.10 -6.67 14.76
N ILE A 560 -17.60 -6.75 15.99
CA ILE A 560 -16.90 -7.92 16.53
C ILE A 560 -17.89 -9.08 16.75
N LYS A 561 -19.06 -8.81 17.33
CA LYS A 561 -20.08 -9.83 17.65
C LYS A 561 -20.58 -10.55 16.39
N TYR A 562 -20.75 -9.81 15.29
CA TYR A 562 -21.27 -10.32 14.03
C TYR A 562 -20.19 -10.21 12.94
N PRO A 563 -19.34 -11.23 12.75
CA PRO A 563 -18.32 -11.20 11.71
C PRO A 563 -18.92 -11.22 10.30
N ASP A 564 -20.02 -11.94 10.10
CA ASP A 564 -20.79 -12.03 8.85
C ASP A 564 -22.29 -11.78 9.08
N SER A 565 -23.04 -11.59 7.99
CA SER A 565 -24.44 -11.18 8.05
C SER A 565 -25.41 -12.32 8.41
N SER A 566 -24.98 -13.58 8.39
CA SER A 566 -25.89 -14.73 8.52
C SER A 566 -26.60 -14.78 9.88
N LEU A 567 -25.88 -14.48 10.96
CA LEU A 567 -26.42 -14.45 12.33
C LEU A 567 -27.43 -13.31 12.52
N VAL A 568 -27.15 -12.12 11.96
CA VAL A 568 -28.06 -10.97 12.04
C VAL A 568 -29.32 -11.22 11.21
N LEU A 569 -29.18 -11.82 10.03
CA LEU A 569 -30.31 -12.20 9.18
C LEU A 569 -31.19 -13.25 9.88
N ALA A 570 -30.61 -14.21 10.60
CA ALA A 570 -31.35 -15.19 11.37
C ALA A 570 -32.12 -14.56 12.54
N GLU A 571 -31.50 -13.65 13.30
CA GLU A 571 -32.18 -12.91 14.39
C GLU A 571 -33.32 -12.05 13.84
N PHE A 572 -33.12 -11.37 12.70
CA PHE A 572 -34.19 -10.63 12.03
C PHE A 572 -35.33 -11.53 11.57
N GLN A 573 -35.01 -12.66 10.93
CA GLN A 573 -36.02 -13.61 10.46
C GLN A 573 -36.88 -14.11 11.64
N GLN A 574 -36.24 -14.42 12.78
CA GLN A 574 -36.92 -14.85 13.99
C GLN A 574 -37.82 -13.75 14.58
N ALA A 575 -37.39 -12.48 14.55
CA ALA A 575 -38.21 -11.36 15.01
C ALA A 575 -39.48 -11.22 14.16
N ILE A 576 -39.37 -11.36 12.83
CA ILE A 576 -40.49 -11.30 11.90
C ILE A 576 -41.43 -12.50 12.05
N GLU A 577 -40.90 -13.71 12.25
CA GLU A 577 -41.70 -14.92 12.51
C GLU A 577 -42.58 -14.79 13.78
N CYS A 578 -42.16 -13.98 14.74
CA CYS A 578 -42.92 -13.76 15.98
C CYS A 578 -44.07 -12.75 15.84
N ASP A 579 -44.16 -11.98 14.75
CA ASP A 579 -45.23 -11.01 14.50
C ASP A 579 -46.27 -11.56 13.50
N PRO A 580 -47.50 -11.88 13.95
CA PRO A 580 -48.54 -12.43 13.08
C PRO A 580 -48.89 -11.55 11.88
N ALA A 581 -48.67 -10.23 11.97
CA ALA A 581 -48.96 -9.29 10.89
C ALA A 581 -48.09 -9.50 9.66
N PHE A 582 -46.94 -10.17 9.79
CA PHE A 582 -45.94 -10.34 8.73
C PHE A 582 -45.77 -11.79 8.28
N THR A 583 -46.80 -12.64 8.42
CA THR A 583 -46.71 -14.07 8.05
C THR A 583 -46.36 -14.28 6.56
N GLU A 584 -46.93 -13.50 5.64
CA GLU A 584 -46.59 -13.59 4.21
C GLU A 584 -45.15 -13.16 3.93
N PHE A 585 -44.69 -12.09 4.58
CA PHE A 585 -43.33 -11.59 4.48
C PHE A 585 -42.32 -12.59 5.07
N SER A 586 -42.62 -13.17 6.23
CA SER A 586 -41.84 -14.25 6.86
C SER A 586 -41.65 -15.43 5.90
N ASN A 587 -42.72 -15.89 5.24
CA ASN A 587 -42.64 -16.97 4.26
C ASN A 587 -41.77 -16.59 3.05
N ALA A 588 -41.82 -15.34 2.59
CA ALA A 588 -40.96 -14.85 1.51
C ALA A 588 -39.47 -14.86 1.92
N LEU A 589 -39.15 -14.47 3.16
CA LEU A 589 -37.79 -14.53 3.70
C LEU A 589 -37.27 -15.98 3.80
N VAL A 590 -38.12 -16.91 4.23
CA VAL A 590 -37.79 -18.35 4.35
C VAL A 590 -37.54 -19.00 3.00
N SER A 591 -38.35 -18.64 2.00
CA SER A 591 -38.34 -19.25 0.66
C SER A 591 -37.33 -18.65 -0.31
N SER A 592 -36.63 -17.58 0.07
CA SER A 592 -35.56 -17.00 -0.75
C SER A 592 -34.37 -17.96 -0.89
N ASP A 593 -34.01 -18.27 -2.14
CA ASP A 593 -32.86 -19.13 -2.48
C ASP A 593 -31.52 -18.50 -2.07
N GLU A 594 -31.41 -17.17 -2.08
CA GLU A 594 -30.22 -16.42 -1.71
C GLU A 594 -30.43 -15.70 -0.37
N LYS A 595 -29.69 -16.12 0.67
CA LYS A 595 -29.72 -15.51 2.01
C LYS A 595 -28.62 -14.45 2.16
N SER A 596 -28.75 -13.38 1.38
CA SER A 596 -27.88 -12.21 1.46
C SER A 596 -28.60 -11.04 2.13
N LEU A 597 -27.80 -10.09 2.62
CA LEU A 597 -28.30 -8.83 3.15
C LEU A 597 -29.09 -8.07 2.08
N GLU A 598 -28.60 -8.02 0.83
CA GLU A 598 -29.30 -7.32 -0.26
C GLU A 598 -30.67 -7.93 -0.59
N THR A 599 -30.79 -9.25 -0.54
CA THR A 599 -32.07 -9.93 -0.85
C THR A 599 -33.11 -9.67 0.23
N PHE A 600 -32.75 -9.84 1.50
CA PHE A 600 -33.64 -9.55 2.63
C PHE A 600 -34.09 -8.09 2.64
N GLN A 601 -33.18 -7.19 2.31
CA GLN A 601 -33.45 -5.78 2.19
C GLN A 601 -34.36 -5.42 1.01
N THR A 602 -34.25 -6.14 -0.10
CA THR A 602 -35.15 -5.99 -1.26
C THR A 602 -36.56 -6.41 -0.90
N LEU A 603 -36.71 -7.57 -0.26
CA LEU A 603 -38.01 -8.06 0.22
C LEU A 603 -38.63 -7.09 1.24
N LEU A 604 -37.82 -6.51 2.13
CA LEU A 604 -38.27 -5.51 3.11
C LEU A 604 -38.83 -4.25 2.43
N LYS A 605 -38.19 -3.76 1.35
CA LYS A 605 -38.70 -2.63 0.55
C LYS A 605 -40.05 -2.95 -0.08
N GLU A 606 -40.18 -4.14 -0.65
CA GLU A 606 -41.41 -4.58 -1.32
C GLU A 606 -42.57 -4.66 -0.32
N GLU A 607 -42.31 -5.14 0.90
CA GLU A 607 -43.34 -5.20 1.94
C GLU A 607 -43.78 -3.81 2.40
N ILE A 608 -42.85 -2.86 2.56
CA ILE A 608 -43.20 -1.48 2.89
C ILE A 608 -44.02 -0.83 1.78
N ALA A 609 -43.63 -1.04 0.51
CA ALA A 609 -44.41 -0.56 -0.63
C ALA A 609 -45.83 -1.17 -0.65
N ARG A 610 -45.98 -2.43 -0.23
CA ARG A 610 -47.28 -3.10 -0.10
C ARG A 610 -48.12 -2.49 1.02
N ILE A 611 -47.53 -2.18 2.18
CA ILE A 611 -48.20 -1.49 3.29
C ILE A 611 -48.68 -0.11 2.81
N ASP A 612 -47.83 0.64 2.12
CA ASP A 612 -48.14 1.98 1.63
C ASP A 612 -49.27 1.96 0.58
N ALA A 613 -49.24 0.99 -0.34
CA ALA A 613 -50.27 0.80 -1.36
C ALA A 613 -51.59 0.19 -0.84
N SER A 614 -51.67 -0.23 0.43
CA SER A 614 -52.87 -0.86 0.99
C SER A 614 -54.02 0.13 1.24
N ASP A 615 -55.26 -0.35 1.31
CA ASP A 615 -56.45 0.46 1.63
C ASP A 615 -56.60 0.75 3.14
N ARG A 616 -55.56 0.49 3.95
CA ARG A 616 -55.55 0.71 5.40
C ARG A 616 -55.56 2.20 5.75
N THR A 617 -56.01 2.53 6.96
CA THR A 617 -55.93 3.90 7.48
C THR A 617 -54.47 4.34 7.69
N SER A 618 -54.22 5.64 7.76
CA SER A 618 -52.87 6.16 8.01
C SER A 618 -52.29 5.72 9.35
N GLU A 619 -53.12 5.59 10.38
CA GLU A 619 -52.67 5.15 11.71
C GLU A 619 -52.25 3.67 11.70
N GLU A 620 -53.01 2.80 11.01
CA GLU A 620 -52.68 1.37 10.89
C GLU A 620 -51.43 1.11 10.05
N LYS A 621 -51.26 1.87 8.95
CA LYS A 621 -50.05 1.81 8.13
C LYS A 621 -48.83 2.26 8.92
N GLU A 622 -48.96 3.30 9.76
CA GLU A 622 -47.88 3.77 10.62
C GLU A 622 -47.49 2.73 11.66
N ASP A 623 -48.47 2.11 12.33
CA ASP A 623 -48.23 1.04 13.32
C ASP A 623 -47.53 -0.18 12.70
N LEU A 624 -48.03 -0.66 11.55
CA LEU A 624 -47.41 -1.78 10.83
C LEU A 624 -46.00 -1.44 10.38
N THR A 625 -45.81 -0.27 9.77
CA THR A 625 -44.48 0.16 9.35
C THR A 625 -43.57 0.15 10.57
N LYS A 626 -43.94 0.79 11.68
CA LYS A 626 -43.13 0.83 12.90
C LYS A 626 -42.77 -0.55 13.48
N ARG A 627 -43.66 -1.55 13.45
CA ARG A 627 -43.33 -2.89 13.96
C ARG A 627 -42.32 -3.64 13.09
N LEU A 628 -42.49 -3.59 11.76
CA LEU A 628 -41.60 -4.23 10.78
C LEU A 628 -40.14 -3.76 10.94
N VAL A 629 -40.06 -2.53 11.36
CA VAL A 629 -38.93 -1.64 11.48
C VAL A 629 -38.14 -1.83 12.76
N ASP A 630 -38.86 -1.96 13.87
CA ASP A 630 -38.28 -2.24 15.17
C ASP A 630 -37.64 -3.63 15.09
N SER A 631 -38.28 -4.53 14.32
CA SER A 631 -37.73 -5.85 13.99
C SER A 631 -36.47 -5.77 13.12
N SER A 632 -36.38 -4.84 12.15
CA SER A 632 -35.18 -4.67 11.31
C SER A 632 -34.06 -3.85 11.95
N SER A 633 -34.22 -3.28 13.15
CA SER A 633 -33.23 -2.36 13.75
C SER A 633 -31.81 -2.93 13.82
N LEU A 634 -31.68 -4.24 14.08
CA LEU A 634 -30.39 -4.91 14.20
C LEU A 634 -29.66 -5.04 12.87
N LEU A 635 -30.37 -5.23 11.74
CA LEU A 635 -29.77 -5.28 10.41
C LEU A 635 -29.01 -3.98 10.09
N ASN A 636 -29.45 -2.89 10.67
CA ASN A 636 -29.02 -1.53 10.31
C ASN A 636 -27.86 -1.15 11.17
N GLN A 637 -27.96 -1.44 12.46
CA GLN A 637 -26.83 -1.31 13.36
C GLN A 637 -25.68 -2.20 12.88
N TYR A 638 -25.97 -3.39 12.33
CA TYR A 638 -24.98 -4.22 11.66
C TYR A 638 -24.41 -3.56 10.41
N GLN A 639 -25.26 -3.05 9.51
CA GLN A 639 -24.82 -2.40 8.27
C GLN A 639 -24.01 -1.13 8.54
N ASP A 640 -24.42 -0.30 9.50
CA ASP A 640 -23.70 0.89 9.97
C ASP A 640 -22.35 0.49 10.56
N ALA A 641 -22.33 -0.57 11.38
CA ALA A 641 -21.09 -1.09 11.91
C ALA A 641 -20.15 -1.56 10.78
N LYS A 642 -20.67 -2.29 9.78
CA LYS A 642 -19.87 -2.76 8.64
C LYS A 642 -19.62 -1.70 7.56
N GLY A 643 -20.25 -0.52 7.68
CA GLY A 643 -20.19 0.54 6.68
C GLY A 643 -18.92 1.39 6.74
N LEU A 644 -18.25 1.41 7.90
CA LEU A 644 -16.97 2.10 8.09
C LEU A 644 -15.80 1.14 7.87
N SER A 645 -14.72 1.66 7.28
CA SER A 645 -13.45 0.93 7.21
C SER A 645 -12.80 0.84 8.60
N ILE A 646 -11.86 -0.10 8.75
CA ILE A 646 -11.11 -0.26 10.00
C ILE A 646 -10.34 1.03 10.31
N GLU A 647 -9.75 1.65 9.31
CA GLU A 647 -9.01 2.90 9.40
C GLU A 647 -9.92 4.03 9.90
N GLN A 648 -11.15 4.13 9.39
CA GLN A 648 -12.11 5.15 9.83
C GLN A 648 -12.51 4.97 11.31
N TYR A 649 -12.69 3.72 11.76
CA TYR A 649 -12.91 3.44 13.18
C TYR A 649 -11.73 3.91 14.04
N LEU A 650 -10.50 3.57 13.63
CA LEU A 650 -9.30 3.92 14.39
C LEU A 650 -9.03 5.41 14.41
N GLN A 651 -9.24 6.12 13.29
CA GLN A 651 -9.17 7.59 13.22
C GLN A 651 -10.20 8.23 14.15
N THR A 652 -11.44 7.74 14.15
CA THR A 652 -12.50 8.26 15.04
C THR A 652 -12.13 8.07 16.52
N ILE A 653 -11.58 6.91 16.89
CA ILE A 653 -11.12 6.66 18.26
C ILE A 653 -9.95 7.58 18.61
N GLU A 654 -8.98 7.74 17.71
CA GLU A 654 -7.84 8.66 17.91
C GLU A 654 -8.32 10.10 18.13
N GLU A 655 -9.24 10.58 17.30
CA GLU A 655 -9.83 11.91 17.45
C GLU A 655 -10.56 12.06 18.79
N LEU A 656 -11.36 11.08 19.20
CA LEU A 656 -12.09 11.14 20.48
C LEU A 656 -11.13 11.11 21.68
N HIS A 657 -10.09 10.29 21.61
CA HIS A 657 -9.02 10.25 22.59
C HIS A 657 -8.35 11.62 22.72
N ASP A 658 -8.01 12.24 21.60
CA ASP A 658 -7.33 13.54 21.59
C ASP A 658 -8.24 14.69 22.06
N LYS A 659 -9.54 14.66 21.73
CA LYS A 659 -10.54 15.62 22.27
C LYS A 659 -10.63 15.53 23.79
N ALA A 660 -10.74 14.29 24.31
CA ALA A 660 -10.82 14.05 25.74
C ALA A 660 -9.55 14.52 26.47
N PHE A 661 -8.37 14.22 25.90
CA PHE A 661 -7.09 14.65 26.43
C PHE A 661 -6.92 16.17 26.40
N ALA A 662 -7.25 16.82 25.29
CA ALA A 662 -7.16 18.27 25.12
C ALA A 662 -8.08 19.02 26.10
N LEU A 663 -9.34 18.59 26.25
CA LEU A 663 -10.27 19.19 27.20
C LEU A 663 -9.75 19.06 28.64
N LYS A 664 -9.23 17.88 29.01
CA LYS A 664 -8.66 17.62 30.34
C LYS A 664 -7.48 18.55 30.62
N MET A 665 -6.56 18.70 29.66
CA MET A 665 -5.34 19.47 29.87
C MET A 665 -5.58 20.96 30.05
N ASN A 666 -6.63 21.47 29.42
CA ASN A 666 -6.97 22.89 29.44
C ASN A 666 -8.01 23.26 30.51
N LEU A 667 -8.49 22.29 31.27
CA LEU A 667 -9.60 22.50 32.19
C LEU A 667 -9.34 23.59 33.24
N SER A 668 -8.09 23.72 33.71
CA SER A 668 -7.72 24.77 34.67
C SER A 668 -7.91 26.17 34.11
N ASP A 669 -7.46 26.39 32.86
CA ASP A 669 -7.60 27.69 32.19
C ASP A 669 -9.05 27.95 31.78
N LEU A 670 -9.77 26.93 31.33
CA LEU A 670 -11.20 27.03 31.00
C LEU A 670 -12.06 27.33 32.22
N ASN A 671 -11.75 26.75 33.39
CA ASN A 671 -12.43 27.06 34.66
C ASN A 671 -12.24 28.52 35.09
N LYS A 672 -11.10 29.16 34.77
CA LYS A 672 -10.90 30.59 35.09
C LYS A 672 -11.87 31.46 34.27
N LEU A 673 -12.13 31.09 33.02
CA LEU A 673 -13.04 31.82 32.13
C LEU A 673 -14.50 31.78 32.59
N THR A 674 -14.91 30.76 33.35
CA THR A 674 -16.28 30.65 33.88
C THR A 674 -16.47 31.35 35.24
N GLY A 675 -15.39 31.91 35.81
CA GLY A 675 -15.43 32.62 37.08
C GLY A 675 -15.97 31.77 38.22
N ALA A 676 -16.98 32.27 38.93
CA ALA A 676 -17.63 31.56 40.03
C ALA A 676 -18.58 30.44 39.57
N GLN A 677 -18.88 30.34 38.27
CA GLN A 677 -19.76 29.31 37.73
C GLN A 677 -18.98 28.01 37.57
N ALA A 678 -19.22 27.03 38.45
CA ALA A 678 -18.59 25.73 38.35
C ALA A 678 -19.03 24.99 37.07
N LEU A 679 -18.07 24.39 36.36
CA LEU A 679 -18.28 23.49 35.24
C LEU A 679 -18.82 22.14 35.73
N ALA A 680 -19.94 21.69 35.16
CA ALA A 680 -20.52 20.37 35.43
C ALA A 680 -19.81 19.26 34.63
N LEU A 681 -18.52 19.05 34.89
CA LEU A 681 -17.73 17.98 34.29
C LEU A 681 -16.82 17.29 35.30
N ASN A 682 -16.60 15.98 35.09
CA ASN A 682 -15.74 15.18 35.94
C ASN A 682 -14.42 14.85 35.20
N PRO A 683 -13.25 15.37 35.63
CA PRO A 683 -11.97 15.08 35.00
C PRO A 683 -11.60 13.60 35.01
N HIS A 684 -12.08 12.86 36.02
CA HIS A 684 -11.84 11.43 36.12
C HIS A 684 -12.59 10.64 35.04
N HIS A 685 -13.79 11.09 34.66
CA HIS A 685 -14.52 10.46 33.55
C HIS A 685 -13.73 10.58 32.24
N LEU A 686 -13.19 11.76 31.92
CA LEU A 686 -12.38 11.95 30.70
C LEU A 686 -11.21 10.97 30.62
N ASP A 687 -10.53 10.74 31.75
CA ASP A 687 -9.41 9.79 31.85
C ASP A 687 -9.85 8.34 31.63
N LEU A 688 -10.97 7.96 32.25
CA LEU A 688 -11.57 6.63 32.10
C LEU A 688 -11.99 6.37 30.65
N TYR A 689 -12.66 7.32 30.01
CA TYR A 689 -13.07 7.21 28.60
C TYR A 689 -11.86 7.16 27.66
N SER A 690 -10.86 8.02 27.85
CA SER A 690 -9.62 7.99 27.07
C SER A 690 -8.92 6.63 27.14
N THR A 691 -8.87 6.03 28.33
CA THR A 691 -8.31 4.70 28.54
C THR A 691 -9.16 3.60 27.90
N ARG A 692 -10.49 3.70 28.04
CA ARG A 692 -11.45 2.75 27.44
C ARG A 692 -11.37 2.77 25.91
N LEU A 693 -11.22 3.95 25.30
CA LEU A 693 -11.05 4.12 23.85
C LEU A 693 -9.79 3.42 23.33
N LEU A 694 -8.65 3.58 24.02
CA LEU A 694 -7.41 2.86 23.68
C LEU A 694 -7.59 1.34 23.79
N MET A 695 -8.23 0.88 24.88
CA MET A 695 -8.50 -0.55 25.10
C MET A 695 -9.44 -1.11 24.01
N LEU A 696 -10.45 -0.35 23.63
CA LEU A 696 -11.40 -0.68 22.57
C LEU A 696 -10.69 -0.82 21.23
N ALA A 697 -9.82 0.11 20.84
CA ALA A 697 -9.02 0.02 19.61
C ALA A 697 -8.09 -1.20 19.61
N GLY A 698 -7.38 -1.45 20.72
CA GLY A 698 -6.54 -2.64 20.86
C GLY A 698 -7.34 -3.94 20.74
N LYS A 699 -8.50 -4.01 21.40
CA LYS A 699 -9.43 -5.15 21.28
C LYS A 699 -9.93 -5.31 19.85
N PHE A 700 -10.29 -4.20 19.19
CA PHE A 700 -10.78 -4.23 17.82
C PHE A 700 -9.75 -4.81 16.86
N LEU A 701 -8.51 -4.31 16.88
CA LEU A 701 -7.40 -4.82 16.06
C LEU A 701 -7.17 -6.33 16.27
N LYS A 702 -7.25 -6.79 17.52
CA LYS A 702 -7.10 -8.20 17.87
C LYS A 702 -8.24 -9.04 17.29
N GLU A 703 -9.49 -8.69 17.59
CA GLU A 703 -10.65 -9.53 17.24
C GLU A 703 -10.87 -9.61 15.71
N ILE A 704 -10.44 -8.59 14.95
CA ILE A 704 -10.48 -8.61 13.48
C ILE A 704 -9.22 -9.21 12.82
N ASN A 705 -8.24 -9.67 13.62
CA ASN A 705 -6.94 -10.18 13.15
C ASN A 705 -6.20 -9.20 12.20
N TYR A 706 -6.16 -7.92 12.54
CA TYR A 706 -5.49 -6.92 11.73
C TYR A 706 -3.96 -7.16 11.66
N ASP A 707 -3.35 -6.94 10.50
CA ASP A 707 -1.89 -7.09 10.32
C ASP A 707 -1.12 -5.98 11.05
N LEU A 708 -0.61 -6.32 12.24
CA LEU A 708 0.11 -5.38 13.11
C LEU A 708 1.47 -4.91 12.54
N ARG A 709 1.90 -5.39 11.36
CA ARG A 709 3.06 -4.85 10.62
C ARG A 709 2.74 -3.55 9.90
N ARG A 710 1.47 -3.27 9.59
CA ARG A 710 1.06 -2.13 8.74
C ARG A 710 0.37 -1.06 9.57
N THR A 711 0.94 0.15 9.62
CA THR A 711 0.24 1.30 10.20
C THR A 711 -1.02 1.61 9.36
N PRO A 712 -2.22 1.67 9.96
CA PRO A 712 -3.45 2.02 9.25
C PRO A 712 -3.36 3.40 8.62
N GLU A 713 -3.95 3.58 7.44
CA GLU A 713 -3.92 4.87 6.73
C GLU A 713 -4.65 5.95 7.54
N GLY A 714 -4.06 7.15 7.62
CA GLY A 714 -4.62 8.30 8.35
C GLY A 714 -4.59 8.21 9.89
N VAL A 715 -4.10 7.11 10.47
CA VAL A 715 -3.87 6.98 11.93
C VAL A 715 -2.43 7.41 12.26
N SER A 716 -2.22 8.18 13.33
CA SER A 716 -0.86 8.61 13.68
C SER A 716 0.00 7.44 14.18
N GLU A 717 1.29 7.49 13.86
CA GLU A 717 2.26 6.48 14.32
C GLU A 717 2.35 6.40 15.86
N ALA A 718 2.21 7.55 16.54
CA ALA A 718 2.25 7.61 18.00
C ALA A 718 1.05 6.90 18.64
N PHE A 719 -0.15 7.12 18.11
CA PHE A 719 -1.36 6.45 18.55
C PHE A 719 -1.34 4.96 18.20
N TYR A 720 -0.95 4.62 16.96
CA TYR A 720 -0.86 3.25 16.48
C TYR A 720 0.05 2.38 17.37
N ARG A 721 1.22 2.89 17.77
CA ARG A 721 2.13 2.19 18.69
C ARG A 721 1.47 1.80 20.02
N ARG A 722 0.59 2.66 20.57
CA ARG A 722 -0.12 2.38 21.83
C ARG A 722 -1.17 1.28 21.64
N ILE A 723 -2.00 1.40 20.61
CA ILE A 723 -3.08 0.42 20.37
C ILE A 723 -2.53 -0.93 19.90
N LYS A 724 -1.40 -0.95 19.17
CA LYS A 724 -0.66 -2.18 18.82
C LYS A 724 -0.19 -2.92 20.07
N ALA A 725 0.43 -2.20 21.01
CA ALA A 725 0.87 -2.80 22.28
C ALA A 725 -0.31 -3.38 23.07
N LEU A 726 -1.46 -2.69 23.09
CA LEU A 726 -2.68 -3.19 23.74
C LEU A 726 -3.26 -4.41 23.03
N ALA A 727 -3.29 -4.42 21.68
CA ALA A 727 -3.75 -5.58 20.91
C ALA A 727 -2.90 -6.83 21.24
N ILE A 728 -1.57 -6.68 21.29
CA ILE A 728 -0.64 -7.74 21.68
C ILE A 728 -0.90 -8.18 23.13
N ALA A 729 -1.07 -7.24 24.06
CA ALA A 729 -1.38 -7.55 25.46
C ALA A 729 -2.72 -8.29 25.63
N LEU A 730 -3.69 -8.04 24.73
CA LEU A 730 -4.98 -8.74 24.68
C LEU A 730 -4.91 -10.10 23.96
N GLY A 731 -3.75 -10.48 23.43
CA GLY A 731 -3.48 -11.79 22.83
C GLY A 731 -3.34 -11.81 21.30
N ALA A 732 -3.22 -10.66 20.63
CA ALA A 732 -2.89 -10.64 19.20
C ALA A 732 -1.45 -11.13 18.94
N PRO A 733 -1.17 -11.79 17.81
CA PRO A 733 0.20 -12.20 17.46
C PRO A 733 1.12 -10.98 17.34
N SER A 734 2.27 -11.01 18.02
CA SER A 734 3.31 -9.99 17.81
C SER A 734 4.08 -10.32 16.54
N PRO A 735 4.10 -9.43 15.53
CA PRO A 735 4.90 -9.65 14.32
C PRO A 735 6.38 -9.84 14.62
N GLU A 736 6.92 -9.11 15.60
CA GLU A 736 8.32 -9.20 16.01
C GLU A 736 8.65 -10.58 16.58
N VAL A 737 7.74 -11.18 17.37
CA VAL A 737 7.89 -12.54 17.89
C VAL A 737 7.74 -13.59 16.79
N MET A 738 6.84 -13.37 15.83
CA MET A 738 6.68 -14.26 14.68
C MET A 738 7.94 -14.26 13.80
N ASP A 739 8.46 -13.09 13.46
CA ASP A 739 9.68 -12.95 12.65
C ASP A 739 10.89 -13.60 13.35
N LEU A 740 11.01 -13.42 14.67
CA LEU A 740 12.03 -14.11 15.46
C LEU A 740 11.85 -15.63 15.46
N THR A 741 10.61 -16.12 15.54
CA THR A 741 10.31 -17.56 15.52
C THR A 741 10.66 -18.18 14.16
N THR A 742 10.28 -17.52 13.05
CA THR A 742 10.68 -17.94 11.71
C THR A 742 12.20 -17.94 11.57
N ARG A 743 12.89 -16.92 12.08
CA ARG A 743 14.35 -16.87 12.04
C ARG A 743 15.01 -17.99 12.85
N ILE A 744 14.44 -18.35 13.99
CA ILE A 744 14.91 -19.49 14.79
C ILE A 744 14.75 -20.78 14.00
N GLN A 745 13.61 -20.99 13.34
CA GLN A 745 13.35 -22.18 12.54
C GLN A 745 14.32 -22.28 11.34
N GLU A 746 14.58 -21.19 10.63
CA GLU A 746 15.60 -21.14 9.56
C GLU A 746 16.99 -21.51 10.08
N LEU A 747 17.37 -20.98 11.26
CA LEU A 747 18.65 -21.29 11.89
C LEU A 747 18.74 -22.77 12.33
N GLU A 748 17.62 -23.37 12.76
CA GLU A 748 17.57 -24.80 13.09
C GLU A 748 17.70 -25.70 11.85
N GLU A 749 17.08 -25.31 10.73
CA GLU A 749 17.24 -25.99 9.45
C GLU A 749 18.69 -25.90 8.93
N GLU A 750 19.29 -24.69 8.98
CA GLU A 750 20.69 -24.47 8.61
C GLU A 750 21.63 -25.30 9.48
N LYS A 751 21.39 -25.34 10.79
CA LYS A 751 22.14 -26.17 11.73
C LYS A 751 22.06 -27.66 11.37
N THR A 752 20.87 -28.16 11.04
CA THR A 752 20.66 -29.57 10.68
C THR A 752 21.37 -29.92 9.37
N ALA A 753 21.34 -29.01 8.38
CA ALA A 753 22.07 -29.17 7.13
C ALA A 753 23.60 -29.21 7.35
N LEU A 754 24.12 -28.31 8.19
CA LEU A 754 25.54 -28.27 8.56
C LEU A 754 25.96 -29.54 9.32
N GLU A 755 25.15 -30.04 10.24
CA GLU A 755 25.41 -31.30 10.96
C GLU A 755 25.47 -32.50 9.99
N THR A 756 24.58 -32.54 8.99
CA THR A 756 24.58 -33.57 7.94
C THR A 756 25.82 -33.49 7.05
N GLN A 757 26.22 -32.28 6.67
CA GLN A 757 27.44 -32.05 5.90
C GLN A 757 28.69 -32.46 6.71
N HIS A 758 28.74 -32.12 8.00
CA HIS A 758 29.81 -32.50 8.90
C HIS A 758 29.92 -34.03 9.09
N ALA A 759 28.78 -34.72 9.21
CA ALA A 759 28.75 -36.19 9.27
C ALA A 759 29.28 -36.82 7.97
N SER A 760 28.93 -36.27 6.82
CA SER A 760 29.40 -36.72 5.50
C SER A 760 30.90 -36.47 5.30
N LEU A 761 31.42 -35.32 5.76
CA LEU A 761 32.84 -35.03 5.73
C LEU A 761 33.63 -35.96 6.67
N THR A 762 33.09 -36.25 7.85
CA THR A 762 33.70 -37.20 8.79
C THR A 762 33.81 -38.59 8.18
N SER A 763 32.75 -39.10 7.54
CA SER A 763 32.77 -40.43 6.91
C SER A 763 33.70 -40.51 5.69
N LEU A 764 33.77 -39.44 4.88
CA LEU A 764 34.73 -39.35 3.79
C LEU A 764 36.17 -39.37 4.29
N ASN A 765 36.47 -38.61 5.35
CA ASN A 765 37.79 -38.58 5.97
C ASN A 765 38.18 -39.93 6.59
N GLU A 766 37.25 -40.64 7.23
CA GLU A 766 37.47 -42.01 7.70
C GLU A 766 37.77 -42.98 6.56
N HIS A 767 37.08 -42.83 5.42
CA HIS A 767 37.32 -43.63 4.23
C HIS A 767 38.72 -43.36 3.65
N GLU A 768 39.11 -42.09 3.46
CA GLU A 768 40.46 -41.72 2.99
C GLU A 768 41.55 -42.24 3.93
N LEU A 769 41.34 -42.19 5.25
CA LEU A 769 42.28 -42.73 6.23
C LEU A 769 42.43 -44.25 6.09
N SER A 770 41.33 -44.95 5.77
CA SER A 770 41.34 -46.40 5.57
C SER A 770 42.09 -46.79 4.29
N GLU A 771 41.87 -46.09 3.17
CA GLU A 771 42.58 -46.33 1.91
C GLU A 771 44.08 -46.07 2.07
N LYS A 772 44.45 -44.99 2.76
CA LYS A 772 45.86 -44.67 3.01
C LYS A 772 46.58 -45.78 3.79
N ARG A 773 45.91 -46.42 4.76
CA ARG A 773 46.48 -47.56 5.51
C ARG A 773 46.68 -48.79 4.61
N VAL A 774 45.77 -49.04 3.68
CA VAL A 774 45.91 -50.15 2.71
C VAL A 774 47.12 -49.91 1.81
N ILE A 775 47.25 -48.71 1.25
CA ILE A 775 48.37 -48.33 0.36
C ILE A 775 49.72 -48.42 1.09
N GLU A 776 49.79 -47.97 2.35
CA GLU A 776 51.02 -48.09 3.15
C GLU A 776 51.43 -49.55 3.37
N THR A 777 50.47 -50.45 3.58
CA THR A 777 50.71 -51.88 3.78
C THR A 777 51.28 -52.54 2.51
N GLU A 778 50.70 -52.26 1.34
CA GLU A 778 51.19 -52.78 0.06
C GLU A 778 52.62 -52.31 -0.26
N ARG A 779 52.92 -51.04 0.07
CA ARG A 779 54.26 -50.47 -0.14
C ARG A 779 55.33 -51.20 0.67
N THR A 780 55.02 -51.58 1.91
CA THR A 780 55.96 -52.35 2.76
C THR A 780 56.24 -53.76 2.22
N ASP A 781 55.26 -54.44 1.65
CA ASP A 781 55.45 -55.81 1.15
C ASP A 781 56.30 -55.86 -0.13
N LEU A 782 56.11 -54.88 -1.04
CA LEU A 782 56.94 -54.73 -2.24
C LEU A 782 58.43 -54.51 -1.90
N GLN A 783 58.72 -53.73 -0.85
CA GLN A 783 60.10 -53.48 -0.42
C GLN A 783 60.80 -54.76 0.09
N ARG A 784 60.07 -55.66 0.75
CA ARG A 784 60.65 -56.94 1.21
C ARG A 784 61.01 -57.87 0.05
N GLN A 785 60.19 -57.92 -0.99
CA GLN A 785 60.43 -58.78 -2.16
C GLN A 785 61.71 -58.38 -2.91
N LEU A 786 61.94 -57.08 -3.07
CA LEU A 786 63.13 -56.55 -3.77
C LEU A 786 64.45 -56.90 -3.05
N ALA A 787 64.45 -56.93 -1.71
CA ALA A 787 65.63 -57.28 -0.92
C ALA A 787 66.01 -58.77 -1.04
N HIS A 788 65.01 -59.65 -1.19
CA HIS A 788 65.24 -61.09 -1.25
C HIS A 788 65.90 -61.53 -2.57
N GLU A 789 65.48 -60.96 -3.70
CA GLU A 789 66.03 -61.23 -5.04
C GLU A 789 67.54 -60.88 -5.13
N LYS A 790 67.96 -59.71 -4.61
CA LYS A 790 69.37 -59.27 -4.66
C LYS A 790 70.35 -60.19 -3.95
N THR A 791 69.88 -60.93 -2.94
CA THR A 791 70.74 -61.82 -2.14
C THR A 791 70.99 -63.16 -2.84
N ARG A 792 70.07 -63.59 -3.71
CA ARG A 792 70.12 -64.88 -4.41
C ARG A 792 71.12 -64.89 -5.58
N THR A 793 71.31 -63.76 -6.26
CA THR A 793 72.19 -63.64 -7.45
C THR A 793 73.68 -63.66 -7.08
N LYS A 794 74.06 -63.16 -5.89
CA LYS A 794 75.46 -63.00 -5.48
C LYS A 794 76.15 -64.31 -5.09
N THR A 795 75.40 -65.33 -4.69
CA THR A 795 75.92 -66.62 -4.19
C THR A 795 76.24 -67.62 -5.32
N LEU A 796 75.66 -67.45 -6.51
CA LEU A 796 75.82 -68.38 -7.64
C LEU A 796 77.10 -68.13 -8.47
N CYS A 797 77.58 -66.89 -8.58
CA CYS A 797 78.79 -66.57 -9.36
C CYS A 797 80.09 -67.09 -8.73
N GLY A 798 80.19 -67.18 -7.40
CA GLY A 798 81.44 -67.55 -6.72
C GLY A 798 81.88 -69.02 -6.89
N ARG A 799 80.96 -69.96 -7.12
CA ARG A 799 81.30 -71.39 -7.27
C ARG A 799 81.82 -71.76 -8.67
N TYR A 800 81.43 -70.99 -9.68
CA TYR A 800 81.81 -71.24 -11.07
C TYR A 800 83.27 -70.87 -11.37
N GLU A 801 83.74 -69.74 -10.83
CA GLU A 801 85.12 -69.27 -11.06
C GLU A 801 86.19 -70.19 -10.46
N ILE A 802 85.92 -70.78 -9.28
CA ILE A 802 86.85 -71.70 -8.60
C ILE A 802 87.13 -72.94 -9.47
N GLN A 803 86.12 -73.44 -10.18
CA GLN A 803 86.26 -74.64 -10.99
C GLN A 803 87.02 -74.38 -12.30
N CYS A 804 86.76 -73.24 -12.93
CA CYS A 804 87.50 -72.82 -14.12
C CYS A 804 89.01 -72.67 -13.80
N GLY A 805 89.37 -72.11 -12.64
CA GLY A 805 90.76 -72.00 -12.20
C GLY A 805 91.46 -73.36 -12.03
N ASN A 806 90.76 -74.32 -11.40
CA ASN A 806 91.31 -75.66 -11.20
C ASN A 806 91.58 -76.42 -12.52
N LEU A 807 90.75 -76.22 -13.55
CA LEU A 807 90.96 -76.87 -14.85
C LEU A 807 92.17 -76.30 -15.58
N ILE A 808 92.35 -74.99 -15.55
CA ILE A 808 93.48 -74.32 -16.18
C ILE A 808 94.79 -74.87 -15.61
N HIS A 809 94.93 -74.85 -14.28
CA HIS A 809 96.17 -75.22 -13.63
C HIS A 809 96.48 -76.72 -13.70
N ASN A 810 95.48 -77.58 -13.47
CA ASN A 810 95.74 -79.01 -13.34
C ASN A 810 95.73 -79.79 -14.66
N LYS A 811 95.22 -79.19 -15.75
CA LYS A 811 95.06 -79.89 -17.03
C LYS A 811 95.63 -79.12 -18.20
N LEU A 812 95.16 -77.89 -18.45
CA LEU A 812 95.47 -77.20 -19.69
C LEU A 812 96.91 -76.69 -19.77
N LEU A 813 97.45 -76.17 -18.65
CA LEU A 813 98.87 -75.80 -18.58
C LEU A 813 99.80 -77.02 -18.77
N PRO A 814 99.65 -78.13 -18.02
CA PRO A 814 100.47 -79.33 -18.21
C PRO A 814 100.41 -79.90 -19.63
N LEU A 815 99.22 -79.93 -20.26
CA LEU A 815 99.08 -80.42 -21.63
C LEU A 815 99.82 -79.52 -22.63
N SER A 816 99.79 -78.20 -22.43
CA SER A 816 100.44 -77.22 -23.32
C SER A 816 101.96 -77.34 -23.22
N GLU A 817 102.50 -77.47 -22.02
CA GLU A 817 103.93 -77.68 -21.79
C GLU A 817 104.44 -79.00 -22.37
N GLN A 818 103.68 -80.09 -22.21
CA GLN A 818 104.04 -81.39 -22.81
C GLN A 818 104.12 -81.32 -24.34
N TYR A 819 103.21 -80.57 -24.97
CA TYR A 819 103.22 -80.43 -26.41
C TYR A 819 104.33 -79.48 -26.90
N LEU A 820 104.64 -78.41 -26.15
CA LEU A 820 105.82 -77.57 -26.40
C LEU A 820 107.12 -78.36 -26.31
N LEU A 821 107.25 -79.25 -25.32
CA LEU A 821 108.41 -80.15 -25.19
C LEU A 821 108.59 -81.05 -26.41
N HIS A 822 107.49 -81.63 -26.89
CA HIS A 822 107.50 -82.44 -28.10
C HIS A 822 107.97 -81.63 -29.33
N LEU A 823 107.46 -80.41 -29.49
CA LEU A 823 107.86 -79.53 -30.59
C LEU A 823 109.31 -79.07 -30.47
N TRP A 824 109.81 -78.80 -29.25
CA TRP A 824 111.21 -78.48 -29.00
C TRP A 824 112.13 -79.61 -29.45
N HIS A 825 111.82 -80.85 -29.09
CA HIS A 825 112.63 -82.00 -29.51
C HIS A 825 112.63 -82.18 -31.03
N LYS A 826 111.47 -81.98 -31.69
CA LYS A 826 111.40 -81.97 -33.16
C LYS A 826 112.24 -80.86 -33.78
N ALA A 827 112.22 -79.66 -33.19
CA ALA A 827 113.05 -78.56 -33.64
C ALA A 827 114.55 -78.84 -33.46
N LYS A 828 114.96 -79.38 -32.30
CA LYS A 828 116.36 -79.74 -32.00
C LYS A 828 116.89 -80.82 -32.94
N ALA A 829 116.05 -81.77 -33.34
CA ALA A 829 116.44 -82.79 -34.33
C ALA A 829 116.79 -82.21 -35.70
N ILE A 830 116.25 -81.04 -36.04
CA ILE A 830 116.54 -80.33 -37.31
C ILE A 830 117.66 -79.31 -37.11
N ASN A 831 117.62 -78.55 -36.02
CA ASN A 831 118.65 -77.59 -35.64
C ASN A 831 119.33 -78.03 -34.34
N SER A 832 120.44 -78.77 -34.46
CA SER A 832 121.20 -79.28 -33.32
C SER A 832 121.86 -78.19 -32.48
N SER A 833 121.86 -76.92 -32.92
CA SER A 833 122.36 -75.79 -32.13
C SER A 833 121.42 -75.36 -31.01
N LEU A 834 120.18 -75.89 -30.95
CA LEU A 834 119.25 -75.62 -29.86
C LEU A 834 119.72 -76.28 -28.54
N SER A 835 119.52 -75.57 -27.42
CA SER A 835 119.87 -76.02 -26.07
C SER A 835 119.30 -77.41 -25.74
N GLU A 836 120.03 -78.17 -24.93
CA GLU A 836 119.59 -79.48 -24.41
C GLU A 836 118.30 -79.38 -23.61
N THR A 837 118.15 -78.32 -22.83
CA THR A 837 116.95 -78.03 -22.05
C THR A 837 116.06 -77.00 -22.78
N PRO A 838 114.78 -77.30 -23.01
CA PRO A 838 113.83 -76.32 -23.55
C PRO A 838 113.57 -75.18 -22.56
N ASP A 839 113.48 -73.96 -23.08
CA ASP A 839 112.88 -72.83 -22.36
C ASP A 839 111.47 -72.58 -22.92
N PHE A 840 110.44 -72.94 -22.15
CA PHE A 840 109.03 -72.73 -22.52
C PHE A 840 108.51 -71.35 -22.13
N ASN A 841 109.38 -70.43 -21.70
CA ASN A 841 109.01 -69.05 -21.41
C ASN A 841 109.34 -68.10 -22.56
N GLN A 842 109.87 -68.60 -23.68
CA GLN A 842 110.19 -67.82 -24.87
C GLN A 842 109.77 -68.57 -26.15
N PRO A 843 109.42 -67.86 -27.24
CA PRO A 843 109.17 -68.49 -28.54
C PRO A 843 110.42 -69.19 -29.09
N LEU A 844 110.23 -70.15 -29.98
CA LEU A 844 111.33 -70.94 -30.55
C LEU A 844 112.18 -70.05 -31.48
N LEU A 845 113.52 -70.12 -31.37
CA LEU A 845 114.44 -69.28 -32.17
C LEU A 845 114.35 -69.58 -33.68
N GLU A 846 114.78 -68.64 -34.53
CA GLU A 846 114.85 -68.87 -35.98
C GLU A 846 116.04 -69.77 -36.37
N ILE A 847 115.88 -70.54 -37.45
CA ILE A 847 116.94 -71.40 -37.99
C ILE A 847 117.86 -70.59 -38.94
N SER A 848 119.16 -70.90 -38.96
CA SER A 848 120.13 -70.21 -39.84
C SER A 848 119.75 -70.35 -41.33
N GLN A 849 120.11 -69.36 -42.14
CA GLN A 849 119.90 -69.37 -43.60
C GLN A 849 120.76 -70.39 -44.34
N ASP A 850 121.74 -71.02 -43.67
CA ASP A 850 122.65 -72.00 -44.27
C ASP A 850 122.01 -73.38 -44.52
N PHE A 851 120.82 -73.63 -43.95
CA PHE A 851 120.09 -74.88 -44.16
C PHE A 851 119.35 -74.89 -45.49
N SER A 852 119.13 -76.07 -46.08
CA SER A 852 118.35 -76.17 -47.33
C SER A 852 116.95 -75.57 -47.18
N GLN A 853 116.39 -75.02 -48.26
CA GLN A 853 115.08 -74.37 -48.23
C GLN A 853 113.97 -75.29 -47.68
N GLU A 854 114.01 -76.58 -48.00
CA GLU A 854 113.07 -77.58 -47.46
C GLU A 854 113.24 -77.77 -45.94
N THR A 855 114.47 -77.73 -45.43
CA THR A 855 114.78 -77.81 -44.00
C THR A 855 114.30 -76.57 -43.26
N GLN A 856 114.51 -75.38 -43.82
CA GLN A 856 114.05 -74.12 -43.24
C GLN A 856 112.52 -74.05 -43.19
N GLU A 857 111.83 -74.49 -44.26
CA GLU A 857 110.37 -74.55 -44.27
C GLU A 857 109.82 -75.53 -43.22
N ASN A 858 110.45 -76.71 -43.06
CA ASN A 858 110.03 -77.69 -42.07
C ASN A 858 110.27 -77.21 -40.63
N TYR A 859 111.38 -76.52 -40.37
CA TYR A 859 111.64 -75.90 -39.08
C TYR A 859 110.67 -74.75 -38.78
N THR A 860 110.40 -73.88 -39.78
CA THR A 860 109.46 -72.76 -39.64
C THR A 860 108.05 -73.26 -39.29
N LYS A 861 107.62 -74.40 -39.86
CA LYS A 861 106.34 -75.03 -39.49
C LYS A 861 106.31 -75.50 -38.03
N ILE A 862 107.43 -75.99 -37.49
CA ILE A 862 107.54 -76.38 -36.07
C ILE A 862 107.56 -75.13 -35.18
N LYS A 863 108.33 -74.11 -35.55
CA LYS A 863 108.39 -72.81 -34.86
C LYS A 863 107.02 -72.17 -34.76
N ASN A 864 106.27 -72.06 -35.86
CA ASN A 864 104.94 -71.46 -35.85
C ASN A 864 103.97 -72.21 -34.91
N LYS A 865 104.09 -73.53 -34.83
CA LYS A 865 103.30 -74.34 -33.88
C LYS A 865 103.73 -74.12 -32.44
N PHE A 866 105.04 -74.08 -32.21
CA PHE A 866 105.59 -73.86 -30.87
C PHE A 866 105.16 -72.49 -30.35
N ASP A 867 105.34 -71.44 -31.14
CA ASP A 867 104.99 -70.07 -30.76
C ASP A 867 103.48 -69.90 -30.53
N ALA A 868 102.64 -70.57 -31.32
CA ALA A 868 101.19 -70.55 -31.12
C ALA A 868 100.79 -71.18 -29.79
N VAL A 869 101.34 -72.35 -29.46
CA VAL A 869 101.05 -73.05 -28.20
C VAL A 869 101.63 -72.30 -27.00
N TYR A 870 102.79 -71.69 -27.17
CA TYR A 870 103.42 -70.84 -26.16
C TYR A 870 102.52 -69.65 -25.81
N ARG A 871 101.98 -68.94 -26.82
CA ARG A 871 101.04 -67.83 -26.58
C ARG A 871 99.77 -68.29 -25.86
N MET A 872 99.20 -69.44 -26.27
CA MET A 872 98.05 -70.01 -25.58
C MET A 872 98.35 -70.34 -24.12
N LYS A 873 99.56 -70.83 -23.80
CA LYS A 873 99.99 -71.05 -22.42
C LYS A 873 100.04 -69.72 -21.66
N CYS A 874 100.63 -68.68 -22.23
CA CYS A 874 100.69 -67.35 -21.59
C CYS A 874 99.29 -66.79 -21.31
N ASP A 875 98.34 -66.93 -22.23
CA ASP A 875 96.94 -66.49 -22.03
C ASP A 875 96.28 -67.22 -20.86
N LEU A 876 96.67 -68.47 -20.61
CA LEU A 876 96.22 -69.23 -19.46
C LEU A 876 96.86 -68.81 -18.14
N GLU A 877 97.93 -68.00 -18.11
CA GLU A 877 98.67 -67.64 -16.89
C GLU A 877 98.41 -66.21 -16.39
N ILE A 878 97.49 -65.47 -17.03
CA ILE A 878 97.16 -64.08 -16.66
C ILE A 878 96.33 -64.05 -15.35
N ASP A 879 96.91 -63.57 -14.24
CA ASP A 879 96.23 -63.61 -12.93
C ASP A 879 95.17 -62.52 -12.72
N GLU A 880 95.19 -61.46 -13.52
CA GLU A 880 94.30 -60.29 -13.39
C GLU A 880 92.90 -60.50 -14.02
N VAL A 881 92.71 -61.63 -14.70
CA VAL A 881 91.48 -61.96 -15.43
C VAL A 881 90.81 -63.17 -14.78
N ASN A 882 89.48 -63.14 -14.68
CA ASN A 882 88.73 -64.23 -14.06
C ASN A 882 89.02 -65.57 -14.76
N PRO A 883 89.13 -66.68 -14.02
CA PRO A 883 89.43 -67.98 -14.59
C PRO A 883 88.49 -68.43 -15.72
N SER A 884 87.21 -68.05 -15.68
CA SER A 884 86.27 -68.35 -16.76
C SER A 884 86.59 -67.63 -18.07
N ASP A 885 87.01 -66.37 -18.00
CA ASP A 885 87.39 -65.56 -19.15
C ASP A 885 88.73 -66.04 -19.76
N ARG A 886 89.71 -66.42 -18.92
CA ARG A 886 90.97 -67.07 -19.37
C ARG A 886 90.69 -68.36 -20.15
N LEU A 887 89.75 -69.17 -19.65
CA LEU A 887 89.35 -70.42 -20.29
C LEU A 887 88.70 -70.18 -21.67
N GLN A 888 87.85 -69.15 -21.78
CA GLN A 888 87.26 -68.76 -23.06
C GLN A 888 88.30 -68.26 -24.06
N GLY A 889 89.24 -67.42 -23.61
CA GLY A 889 90.36 -66.94 -24.42
C GLY A 889 91.19 -68.09 -24.98
N PHE A 890 91.60 -69.03 -24.12
CA PHE A 890 92.34 -70.22 -24.54
C PHE A 890 91.56 -71.08 -25.54
N MET A 891 90.26 -71.29 -25.32
CA MET A 891 89.43 -72.07 -26.24
C MET A 891 89.30 -71.41 -27.62
N ALA A 892 89.16 -70.08 -27.66
CA ALA A 892 89.12 -69.31 -28.90
C ALA A 892 90.47 -69.39 -29.65
N ALA A 893 91.59 -69.25 -28.92
CA ALA A 893 92.92 -69.38 -29.50
C ALA A 893 93.18 -70.81 -30.04
N LEU A 894 92.82 -71.84 -29.27
CA LEU A 894 92.95 -73.25 -29.67
C LEU A 894 92.17 -73.54 -30.97
N SER A 895 90.93 -73.05 -31.08
CA SER A 895 90.09 -73.20 -32.28
C SER A 895 90.66 -72.46 -33.50
N THR A 896 91.15 -71.23 -33.29
CA THR A 896 91.75 -70.39 -34.35
C THR A 896 93.01 -71.06 -34.92
N HIS A 897 93.86 -71.59 -34.05
CA HIS A 897 95.08 -72.28 -34.47
C HIS A 897 94.83 -73.71 -34.96
N GLU A 898 93.71 -74.35 -34.59
CA GLU A 898 93.35 -75.67 -35.12
C GLU A 898 93.22 -75.67 -36.65
N THR A 899 92.64 -74.60 -37.21
CA THR A 899 92.40 -74.48 -38.65
C THR A 899 93.69 -74.19 -39.42
N SER A 900 94.58 -73.36 -38.86
CA SER A 900 95.85 -72.98 -39.52
C SER A 900 96.97 -74.01 -39.36
N LEU A 901 96.96 -74.83 -38.30
CA LEU A 901 98.01 -75.83 -38.02
C LEU A 901 97.65 -77.26 -38.46
N LYS A 902 96.39 -77.52 -38.87
CA LYS A 902 95.91 -78.82 -39.42
C LYS A 902 96.44 -79.16 -40.82
N THR A 903 96.89 -78.18 -41.58
CA THR A 903 97.40 -78.32 -42.96
C THR A 903 98.68 -79.16 -43.06
N HIS A 904 99.38 -79.36 -41.95
CA HIS A 904 100.51 -80.28 -41.86
C HIS A 904 100.09 -81.55 -41.08
N ARG A 905 100.21 -82.75 -41.66
CA ARG A 905 99.82 -84.05 -41.07
C ARG A 905 100.64 -84.39 -39.81
N ASP A 906 100.41 -83.69 -38.71
CA ASP A 906 101.05 -83.88 -37.41
C ASP A 906 100.06 -84.49 -36.41
N ALA A 907 100.16 -85.80 -36.21
CA ALA A 907 99.26 -86.55 -35.33
C ALA A 907 99.30 -86.03 -33.89
N SER A 908 100.46 -85.53 -33.42
CA SER A 908 100.64 -85.04 -32.06
C SER A 908 99.86 -83.74 -31.78
N TRP A 909 99.73 -82.83 -32.76
CA TRP A 909 98.88 -81.63 -32.63
C TRP A 909 97.42 -82.02 -32.38
N LYS A 910 96.90 -82.94 -33.20
CA LYS A 910 95.51 -83.41 -33.08
C LYS A 910 95.26 -84.06 -31.73
N GLN A 911 96.24 -84.78 -31.18
CA GLN A 911 96.13 -85.39 -29.86
C GLN A 911 96.14 -84.35 -28.73
N TYR A 912 97.04 -83.36 -28.79
CA TYR A 912 97.07 -82.23 -27.85
C TYR A 912 95.75 -81.44 -27.86
N ALA A 913 95.30 -80.98 -29.04
CA ALA A 913 94.07 -80.21 -29.17
C ALA A 913 92.84 -81.02 -28.69
N LYS A 914 92.76 -82.32 -29.03
CA LYS A 914 91.70 -83.20 -28.54
C LYS A 914 91.76 -83.39 -27.02
N ALA A 915 92.94 -83.52 -26.43
CA ALA A 915 93.10 -83.65 -24.99
C ALA A 915 92.68 -82.37 -24.24
N CYS A 916 93.05 -81.19 -24.75
CA CYS A 916 92.62 -79.91 -24.20
C CYS A 916 91.10 -79.72 -24.30
N LEU A 917 90.50 -79.99 -25.46
CA LEU A 917 89.05 -79.91 -25.64
C LEU A 917 88.30 -80.93 -24.78
N ALA A 918 88.83 -82.13 -24.60
CA ALA A 918 88.26 -83.13 -23.69
C ALA A 918 88.33 -82.67 -22.22
N ALA A 919 89.44 -82.06 -21.80
CA ALA A 919 89.57 -81.49 -20.46
C ALA A 919 88.56 -80.34 -20.23
N ILE A 920 88.37 -79.46 -21.22
CA ILE A 920 87.37 -78.38 -21.18
C ILE A 920 85.95 -78.94 -21.15
N ALA A 921 85.67 -79.97 -21.95
CA ALA A 921 84.36 -80.61 -22.00
C ALA A 921 83.93 -81.14 -20.61
N ILE A 922 84.86 -81.63 -19.78
CA ILE A 922 84.54 -82.15 -18.44
C ILE A 922 83.89 -81.09 -17.52
N ILE A 923 84.27 -79.81 -17.61
CA ILE A 923 83.61 -78.73 -16.84
C ILE A 923 82.24 -78.38 -17.43
N PHE A 924 82.13 -78.31 -18.75
CA PHE A 924 80.86 -77.99 -19.42
C PHE A 924 79.82 -79.12 -19.31
N THR A 925 80.24 -80.39 -19.19
CA THR A 925 79.33 -81.53 -19.00
C THR A 925 79.09 -81.89 -17.53
N GLY A 926 79.88 -81.34 -16.60
CA GLY A 926 79.83 -81.71 -15.18
C GLY A 926 79.04 -80.77 -14.28
N ILE A 927 78.94 -79.45 -14.56
CA ILE A 927 78.48 -78.46 -13.57
C ILE A 927 77.53 -77.37 -14.12
N ILE A 928 77.10 -77.44 -15.39
CA ILE A 928 76.04 -76.55 -15.93
C ILE A 928 74.94 -77.34 -16.65
N PRO A 929 73.74 -77.48 -16.06
CA PRO A 929 72.53 -77.69 -16.84
C PRO A 929 72.20 -76.39 -17.59
N GLY A 930 72.30 -76.44 -18.92
CA GLY A 930 71.60 -75.62 -19.91
C GLY A 930 71.45 -74.11 -19.63
N LEU A 931 72.23 -73.28 -20.36
CA LEU A 931 71.71 -72.19 -21.23
C LEU A 931 72.79 -71.25 -21.80
N ILE A 932 74.06 -71.35 -21.39
CA ILE A 932 75.11 -70.41 -21.89
C ILE A 932 76.06 -71.06 -22.91
N GLY A 933 76.32 -72.39 -22.83
CA GLY A 933 77.06 -73.14 -23.86
C GLY A 933 76.27 -73.43 -25.15
N PHE A 934 74.95 -73.17 -25.15
CA PHE A 934 74.08 -73.36 -26.33
C PHE A 934 74.13 -72.18 -27.31
N ALA A 935 74.49 -70.98 -26.85
CA ALA A 935 74.58 -69.79 -27.69
C ALA A 935 75.84 -69.80 -28.59
N THR A 936 76.95 -70.34 -28.10
CA THR A 936 78.22 -70.40 -28.85
C THR A 936 78.25 -71.52 -29.89
N TYR A 937 77.57 -72.66 -29.64
CA TYR A 937 77.44 -73.77 -30.61
C TYR A 937 76.55 -73.41 -31.81
N SER A 938 75.51 -72.58 -31.59
CA SER A 938 74.60 -72.06 -32.63
C SER A 938 75.28 -71.07 -33.58
N LEU A 939 76.17 -70.23 -33.05
CA LEU A 939 76.97 -69.27 -33.82
C LEU A 939 78.06 -69.94 -34.69
N ALA A 940 78.59 -71.10 -34.29
CA ALA A 940 79.72 -71.74 -34.95
C ALA A 940 79.33 -72.78 -36.03
N THR A 941 78.12 -73.34 -36.00
CA THR A 941 77.72 -74.45 -36.90
C THR A 941 76.56 -74.15 -37.85
N GLY A 942 75.93 -72.97 -37.75
CA GLY A 942 74.97 -72.49 -38.73
C GLY A 942 73.71 -73.34 -38.92
N ARG A 943 73.37 -74.22 -37.96
CA ARG A 943 72.15 -75.04 -37.99
C ARG A 943 71.33 -74.85 -36.71
N SER A 944 70.07 -74.43 -36.90
CA SER A 944 69.08 -74.20 -35.84
C SER A 944 68.35 -75.49 -35.45
N PRO A 945 68.20 -75.81 -34.15
CA PRO A 945 67.26 -76.80 -33.69
C PRO A 945 66.15 -76.17 -32.82
N LEU A 946 64.96 -76.03 -33.44
CA LEU A 946 63.61 -76.16 -32.85
C LEU A 946 62.97 -74.98 -32.08
N PHE A 947 62.19 -74.20 -32.85
CA PHE A 947 60.79 -73.76 -32.70
C PHE A 947 60.10 -73.64 -31.32
N PHE A 948 59.49 -72.46 -31.13
CA PHE A 948 58.99 -71.80 -29.92
C PHE A 948 57.62 -72.26 -29.38
N THR A 949 57.43 -72.12 -28.05
CA THR A 949 56.13 -71.74 -27.45
C THR A 949 56.30 -70.47 -26.60
N GLN A 950 55.31 -69.57 -26.72
CA GLN A 950 55.28 -68.18 -26.22
C GLN A 950 55.17 -68.06 -24.69
N SER A 951 55.75 -67.00 -24.12
CA SER A 951 55.72 -66.71 -22.68
C SER A 951 54.40 -66.02 -22.24
N LYS A 952 53.97 -66.32 -21.01
CA LYS A 952 52.69 -65.89 -20.41
C LYS A 952 52.51 -64.37 -20.26
N GLY A 953 53.55 -63.56 -20.41
CA GLY A 953 53.46 -62.10 -20.32
C GLY A 953 52.79 -61.44 -21.52
N GLN A 954 52.87 -62.06 -22.71
CA GLN A 954 52.25 -61.53 -23.93
C GLN A 954 50.71 -61.68 -23.89
N ARG A 955 50.19 -62.74 -23.25
CA ARG A 955 48.74 -63.02 -23.14
C ARG A 955 47.95 -61.99 -22.31
N PHE A 956 48.52 -61.45 -21.23
CA PHE A 956 47.81 -60.48 -20.39
C PHE A 956 47.64 -59.11 -21.07
N VAL A 957 48.64 -58.68 -21.84
CA VAL A 957 48.63 -57.41 -22.58
C VAL A 957 47.69 -57.48 -23.79
N ASP A 958 47.56 -58.66 -24.40
CA ASP A 958 46.66 -58.90 -25.53
C ASP A 958 45.19 -59.09 -25.08
N ASP A 959 44.93 -59.68 -23.90
CA ASP A 959 43.59 -59.83 -23.33
C ASP A 959 42.97 -58.48 -22.88
N CYS A 960 43.78 -57.54 -22.37
CA CYS A 960 43.30 -56.20 -22.02
C CYS A 960 43.04 -55.29 -23.24
N ARG A 961 43.54 -55.65 -24.44
CA ARG A 961 43.36 -54.86 -25.67
C ARG A 961 42.16 -55.28 -26.53
N GLN A 962 41.48 -56.39 -26.23
CA GLN A 962 40.39 -56.94 -27.05
C GLN A 962 38.96 -56.76 -26.51
N GLN A 963 38.73 -55.95 -25.47
CA GLN A 963 37.36 -55.56 -25.07
C GLN A 963 37.12 -54.07 -25.25
N LEU A 964 36.70 -53.69 -26.46
CA LEU A 964 36.01 -52.44 -26.77
C LEU A 964 35.13 -52.67 -28.00
N ILE A 965 33.84 -52.98 -27.86
CA ILE A 965 32.78 -52.60 -28.83
C ILE A 965 31.36 -52.65 -28.14
N PRO A 966 30.25 -52.08 -28.68
CA PRO A 966 29.78 -50.70 -28.47
C PRO A 966 28.23 -50.53 -28.24
N ALA A 967 27.82 -49.26 -28.03
CA ALA A 967 26.57 -48.54 -28.39
C ALA A 967 25.14 -49.04 -28.03
N CYS A 968 24.47 -48.17 -27.24
CA CYS A 968 23.09 -47.64 -27.32
C CYS A 968 21.90 -48.57 -27.62
N ASN A 969 21.00 -48.66 -26.63
CA ASN A 969 19.65 -48.09 -26.70
C ASN A 969 19.38 -47.27 -25.44
#